data_AF-A0A1M3P5L1-F1
#
_entry.id   AF-A0A1M3P5L1-F1
#
_cell.length_a   1.000
_cell.length_b   1.000
_cell.length_c   1.000
_cell.angle_alpha   90.00
_cell.angle_beta   90.00
_cell.angle_gamma   90.00
#
_symmetry.space_group_name_H-M   'P 1'
#
loop_
_entity.id
_entity.type
_entity.pdbx_description
1 polymer ?
#
loop_
_entity_poly.entity_id
_entity_poly.type
_entity_poly.pdbx_seq_one_letter_code
_entity_poly.pdbx_strand_id
1 'polypeptide(L)'
;MRSLGATTARPGSLAGLHAARQAHLSQFFTPEPVAALMWRIAQPAMTAALARHPGAQVSILDNSVGTGSLLRFADPALHVLGGADIHEPSVTALMSVAEEAGFILTMEALALPEQRAKGWGVGLINPPFSIHLESPLLQAGCATTMGKFGEHTSAMSHVYALERALAACAIVVALLPTSFASTLADSGLDEGRLRAVLRLPAGSFREEGTDVDVSIAVFGGCHPAPPIVRTLSTLDEALPTLALECPNTAEARATLTPASITASVPAVTLPVTGDARVRISHSGRKVHMGFACGFTQARVMNAVLRSKLPARLPEEGRYPAGVRFRGQGQLDLEVYLAQRDPLAAWQQFIEAVRAAGGDPRPDPGIVGYLRRRIRRDTRARTPLGRMALIEGMPQTGTLRATARKALQCDPMKWGSGIFLQGQEVEFTTVGGTYRTTHPVTGEALVLDAPGFAAAFQYEQAATGSGWVEIHPSREKVFPVQASAARARLAATGADRVASWSYQLADVVELRLARRGVVGFEMALGKTRTAIALCLAGGRHNLICVEAHLVGELLTELAEVGVPKDDYQVILSPDDCSDLRRINVIAYSRLRMPINRAHTRRTYASLLRRRIATMVCDEAHLLRNPDSAQTRAVYAVSPRRRYGMTGTPCANLPRDLLPLIAWAGGDGTAVQPYGRFHPYLDPLLLASMLPARRGVDVFRERHVVTEWVTNEFAEDLRSGAKREVPKVEGLAQLRAWVAPFIKRRVAQEPEVAKYVRTPPHEVVHHVVPWDAAHLSYWLTVADEFTNWYHHARAQASHQGKQLNLIALLARIGALLMAGNFPQHGVEGFGVYGRLTSKQRFAIERAIYHVRDGHKTIVYVENPGLANLLAKEISAAGVAAMPFHGQMTIAERNRALADDFRRGDIACMVATVGVVQTGLNIPEASRGIFAARSWTTKTEQQARYRMLRPQQTRRAVFETLELPGSLDTYQAMMLDFKADATAAAVDFLMPKKGHEEFAHLDTIIERFVRGLSDMRGQKIHEFRTELKNAA
;
A
#
# COMPACT_ATOMS: atom_id res chain seq x y z
N MET A 1 -31.91 1.21 51.58
CA MET A 1 -31.12 0.38 52.52
C MET A 1 -30.19 1.33 53.30
N ARG A 2 -29.99 1.15 54.61
CA ARG A 2 -28.97 1.94 55.36
C ARG A 2 -27.57 1.40 55.02
N SER A 3 -26.54 2.25 54.96
CA SER A 3 -25.16 1.81 54.69
C SER A 3 -24.64 0.91 55.80
N LEU A 4 -23.67 0.03 55.50
CA LEU A 4 -23.06 -0.84 56.52
C LEU A 4 -22.44 -0.03 57.67
N GLY A 5 -21.89 1.16 57.38
CA GLY A 5 -21.37 2.08 58.39
C GLY A 5 -22.41 2.69 59.34
N ALA A 6 -23.68 2.77 58.93
CA ALA A 6 -24.77 3.34 59.73
C ALA A 6 -25.48 2.32 60.63
N THR A 7 -25.11 1.04 60.58
CA THR A 7 -25.84 -0.07 61.25
C THR A 7 -25.06 -0.78 62.37
N THR A 8 -23.82 -0.35 62.65
CA THR A 8 -22.89 -1.02 63.59
C THR A 8 -22.49 -0.15 64.79
N ALA A 9 -22.21 -0.76 65.95
CA ALA A 9 -21.81 -0.08 67.20
C ALA A 9 -20.40 0.53 67.16
N ARG A 10 -20.19 1.63 67.90
CA ARG A 10 -18.98 2.48 67.86
C ARG A 10 -17.70 1.75 68.30
N PRO A 11 -16.59 1.82 67.53
CA PRO A 11 -15.30 1.33 67.98
C PRO A 11 -14.62 2.34 68.92
N GLY A 12 -14.41 1.95 70.18
CA GLY A 12 -13.79 2.79 71.23
C GLY A 12 -12.27 2.94 71.17
N SER A 13 -11.60 2.63 70.04
CA SER A 13 -10.14 2.80 69.87
C SER A 13 -9.71 2.96 68.41
N LEU A 14 -8.53 3.55 68.17
CA LEU A 14 -7.90 3.71 66.84
C LEU A 14 -7.69 2.38 66.10
N ALA A 15 -7.36 1.30 66.83
CA ALA A 15 -7.26 -0.05 66.28
C ALA A 15 -8.63 -0.64 65.91
N GLY A 16 -9.66 -0.39 66.73
CA GLY A 16 -11.05 -0.74 66.42
C GLY A 16 -11.58 0.01 65.20
N LEU A 17 -11.08 1.22 64.95
CA LEU A 17 -11.45 2.05 63.79
C LEU A 17 -10.88 1.49 62.46
N HIS A 18 -9.70 0.87 62.49
CA HIS A 18 -9.12 0.16 61.32
C HIS A 18 -9.86 -1.16 61.03
N ALA A 19 -10.21 -1.92 62.06
CA ALA A 19 -10.99 -3.16 61.93
C ALA A 19 -12.43 -2.90 61.46
N ALA A 20 -13.09 -1.85 61.96
CA ALA A 20 -14.40 -1.41 61.49
C ALA A 20 -14.38 -0.98 60.00
N ARG A 21 -13.31 -0.30 59.55
CA ARG A 21 -13.13 0.07 58.14
C ARG A 21 -13.01 -1.12 57.19
N GLN A 22 -12.36 -2.21 57.62
CA GLN A 22 -12.33 -3.47 56.87
C GLN A 22 -13.68 -4.20 56.90
N ALA A 23 -14.39 -4.18 58.04
CA ALA A 23 -15.69 -4.84 58.20
C ALA A 23 -16.83 -4.16 57.42
N HIS A 24 -16.78 -2.83 57.25
CA HIS A 24 -17.83 -2.06 56.55
C HIS A 24 -17.63 -1.99 55.04
N LEU A 25 -16.63 -2.70 54.51
CA LEU A 25 -16.15 -2.58 53.12
C LEU A 25 -15.90 -1.12 52.69
N SER A 26 -15.70 -0.25 53.68
CA SER A 26 -15.42 1.18 53.52
C SER A 26 -16.51 2.01 52.83
N GLN A 27 -17.77 1.58 52.93
CA GLN A 27 -18.91 2.43 52.56
C GLN A 27 -19.05 3.60 53.54
N PHE A 28 -18.69 4.81 53.10
CA PHE A 28 -18.99 6.04 53.81
C PHE A 28 -20.28 6.64 53.30
N PHE A 29 -21.17 7.02 54.22
CA PHE A 29 -22.38 7.74 53.86
C PHE A 29 -22.06 9.22 53.69
N THR A 30 -22.42 9.80 52.54
CA THR A 30 -22.38 11.26 52.35
C THR A 30 -23.70 11.85 52.82
N PRO A 31 -23.72 12.76 53.80
CA PRO A 31 -24.92 13.45 54.24
C PRO A 31 -25.60 14.21 53.10
N GLU A 32 -26.92 14.28 53.14
CA GLU A 32 -27.72 14.98 52.13
C GLU A 32 -27.28 16.42 51.87
N PRO A 33 -27.02 17.26 52.90
CA PRO A 33 -26.59 18.63 52.68
C PRO A 33 -25.23 18.73 51.98
N VAL A 34 -24.34 17.78 52.23
CA VAL A 34 -23.01 17.72 51.59
C VAL A 34 -23.14 17.27 50.12
N ALA A 35 -23.96 16.27 49.85
CA ALA A 35 -24.26 15.85 48.48
C ALA A 35 -24.92 17.00 47.68
N ALA A 36 -25.85 17.74 48.29
CA ALA A 36 -26.49 18.89 47.66
C ALA A 36 -25.48 19.99 47.31
N LEU A 37 -24.51 20.26 48.20
CA LEU A 37 -23.41 21.19 47.93
C LEU A 37 -22.55 20.75 46.73
N MET A 38 -22.20 19.46 46.65
CA MET A 38 -21.43 18.91 45.52
C MET A 38 -22.17 19.05 44.18
N TRP A 39 -23.49 18.85 44.17
CA TRP A 39 -24.34 19.07 43.01
C TRP A 39 -24.39 20.55 42.60
N ARG A 40 -24.58 21.46 43.57
CA ARG A 40 -24.58 22.91 43.33
C ARG A 40 -23.30 23.40 42.65
N ILE A 41 -22.16 22.76 42.92
CA ILE A 41 -20.87 23.07 42.28
C ILE A 41 -20.85 22.68 40.79
N ALA A 42 -21.35 21.49 40.43
CA ALA A 42 -21.31 20.98 39.07
C ALA A 42 -22.49 21.47 38.19
N GLN A 43 -23.63 21.80 38.81
CA GLN A 43 -24.90 22.10 38.13
C GLN A 43 -24.77 23.15 37.01
N PRO A 44 -24.08 24.30 37.19
CA PRO A 44 -24.00 25.32 36.15
C PRO A 44 -23.38 24.79 34.84
N ALA A 45 -22.36 23.94 34.95
CA ALA A 45 -21.69 23.36 33.79
C ALA A 45 -22.53 22.27 33.13
N MET A 46 -23.27 21.47 33.90
CA MET A 46 -24.19 20.46 33.37
C MET A 46 -25.34 21.12 32.60
N THR A 47 -25.96 22.16 33.17
CA THR A 47 -27.02 22.93 32.49
C THR A 47 -26.53 23.54 31.18
N ALA A 48 -25.33 24.12 31.17
CA ALA A 48 -24.73 24.67 29.95
C ALA A 48 -24.47 23.57 28.88
N ALA A 49 -24.03 22.38 29.29
CA ALA A 49 -23.81 21.25 28.38
C ALA A 49 -25.10 20.72 27.75
N LEU A 50 -26.19 20.65 28.52
CA LEU A 50 -27.51 20.22 28.05
C LEU A 50 -28.11 21.24 27.07
N ALA A 51 -27.84 22.53 27.25
CA ALA A 51 -28.29 23.56 26.33
C ALA A 51 -27.63 23.48 24.94
N ARG A 52 -26.42 22.91 24.82
CA ARG A 52 -25.70 22.79 23.54
C ARG A 52 -26.35 21.77 22.59
N HIS A 53 -26.92 20.69 23.11
CA HIS A 53 -27.51 19.61 22.33
C HIS A 53 -28.85 19.15 22.93
N PRO A 54 -29.99 19.68 22.45
CA PRO A 54 -31.31 19.28 22.92
C PRO A 54 -31.54 17.76 22.75
N GLY A 55 -31.89 17.06 23.83
CA GLY A 55 -32.08 15.62 23.86
C GLY A 55 -30.83 14.79 24.23
N ALA A 56 -29.66 15.43 24.39
CA ALA A 56 -28.51 14.80 25.03
C ALA A 56 -28.64 14.82 26.55
N GLN A 57 -27.89 13.95 27.22
CA GLN A 57 -27.84 13.83 28.68
C GLN A 57 -26.40 14.07 29.18
N VAL A 58 -26.22 14.31 30.47
CA VAL A 58 -24.89 14.38 31.11
C VAL A 58 -24.61 13.08 31.85
N SER A 59 -23.42 12.52 31.65
CA SER A 59 -22.99 11.29 32.33
C SER A 59 -22.31 11.59 33.67
N ILE A 60 -22.77 10.94 34.73
CA ILE A 60 -22.30 11.12 36.11
C ILE A 60 -21.71 9.81 36.63
N LEU A 61 -20.48 9.87 37.16
CA LEU A 61 -19.76 8.74 37.72
C LEU A 61 -19.54 8.90 39.23
N ASP A 62 -19.80 7.84 39.98
CA ASP A 62 -19.27 7.65 41.34
C ASP A 62 -18.46 6.33 41.39
N ASN A 63 -17.14 6.43 41.51
CA ASN A 63 -16.26 5.25 41.48
C ASN A 63 -16.18 4.48 42.82
N SER A 64 -16.96 4.91 43.82
CA SER A 64 -17.16 4.24 45.10
C SER A 64 -18.61 4.46 45.59
N VAL A 65 -19.59 4.02 44.81
CA VAL A 65 -20.98 4.50 44.87
C VAL A 65 -21.73 4.17 46.17
N GLY A 66 -21.33 3.13 46.90
CA GLY A 66 -22.00 2.70 48.12
C GLY A 66 -23.51 2.53 47.93
N THR A 67 -24.31 3.27 48.71
CA THR A 67 -25.78 3.29 48.61
C THR A 67 -26.34 4.34 47.64
N GLY A 68 -25.49 5.04 46.89
CA GLY A 68 -25.91 6.02 45.88
C GLY A 68 -26.25 7.42 46.41
N SER A 69 -25.78 7.80 47.61
CA SER A 69 -26.14 9.10 48.22
C SER A 69 -25.73 10.30 47.33
N LEU A 70 -24.58 10.22 46.64
CA LEU A 70 -24.13 11.26 45.72
C LEU A 70 -24.94 11.35 44.42
N LEU A 71 -25.73 10.33 44.08
CA LEU A 71 -26.51 10.28 42.84
C LEU A 71 -27.97 10.71 43.03
N ARG A 72 -28.39 10.99 44.28
CA ARG A 72 -29.81 11.18 44.65
C ARG A 72 -30.52 12.39 44.02
N PHE A 73 -29.76 13.37 43.53
CA PHE A 73 -30.30 14.58 42.88
C PHE A 73 -30.32 14.47 41.35
N ALA A 74 -29.98 13.29 40.81
CA ALA A 74 -30.05 13.05 39.38
C ALA A 74 -31.49 13.00 38.87
N ASP A 75 -31.63 13.25 37.57
CA ASP A 75 -32.90 13.30 36.85
C ASP A 75 -32.78 12.38 35.63
N PRO A 76 -33.65 11.38 35.45
CA PRO A 76 -33.56 10.40 34.36
C PRO A 76 -33.75 11.02 32.97
N ALA A 77 -34.35 12.21 32.86
CA ALA A 77 -34.45 12.94 31.60
C ALA A 77 -33.13 13.64 31.24
N LEU A 78 -32.31 14.00 32.23
CA LEU A 78 -31.12 14.85 32.04
C LEU A 78 -29.80 14.10 32.24
N HIS A 79 -29.81 12.97 32.93
CA HIS A 79 -28.60 12.31 33.42
C HIS A 79 -28.54 10.81 33.12
N VAL A 80 -27.32 10.35 32.84
CA VAL A 80 -26.94 8.93 32.75
C VAL A 80 -26.03 8.61 33.93
N LEU A 81 -26.29 7.51 34.64
CA LEU A 81 -25.59 7.19 35.88
C LEU A 81 -24.60 6.05 35.69
N GLY A 82 -23.43 6.19 36.29
CA GLY A 82 -22.48 5.12 36.47
C GLY A 82 -21.90 5.08 37.86
N GLY A 83 -21.53 3.87 38.26
CA GLY A 83 -20.80 3.70 39.50
C GLY A 83 -20.36 2.29 39.74
N ALA A 84 -19.46 2.14 40.69
CA ALA A 84 -19.02 0.83 41.13
C ALA A 84 -18.72 0.83 42.62
N ASP A 85 -18.98 -0.29 43.26
CA ASP A 85 -18.65 -0.55 44.66
C ASP A 85 -18.35 -2.04 44.83
N ILE A 86 -17.56 -2.39 45.84
CA ILE A 86 -17.23 -3.78 46.14
C ILE A 86 -18.41 -4.54 46.77
N HIS A 87 -19.37 -3.83 47.37
CA HIS A 87 -20.52 -4.45 48.03
C HIS A 87 -21.70 -4.63 47.05
N GLU A 88 -21.72 -5.80 46.42
CA GLU A 88 -22.74 -6.22 45.44
C GLU A 88 -24.19 -5.93 45.88
N PRO A 89 -24.66 -6.25 47.11
CA PRO A 89 -26.05 -6.01 47.49
C PRO A 89 -26.47 -4.54 47.45
N SER A 90 -25.56 -3.60 47.74
CA SER A 90 -25.84 -2.16 47.65
C SER A 90 -25.96 -1.71 46.20
N VAL A 91 -25.06 -2.20 45.33
CA VAL A 91 -25.07 -1.89 43.90
C VAL A 91 -26.33 -2.45 43.25
N THR A 92 -26.67 -3.72 43.51
CA THR A 92 -27.89 -4.35 42.97
C THR A 92 -29.15 -3.62 43.43
N ALA A 93 -29.24 -3.23 44.71
CA ALA A 93 -30.39 -2.49 45.21
C ALA A 93 -30.51 -1.10 44.57
N LEU A 94 -29.39 -0.39 44.41
CA LEU A 94 -29.37 0.93 43.76
C LEU A 94 -29.74 0.83 42.27
N MET A 95 -29.22 -0.19 41.56
CA MET A 95 -29.55 -0.45 40.17
C MET A 95 -31.06 -0.67 40.00
N SER A 96 -31.66 -1.54 40.82
CA SER A 96 -33.11 -1.80 40.77
C SER A 96 -33.93 -0.51 40.91
N VAL A 97 -33.62 0.31 41.91
CA VAL A 97 -34.35 1.57 42.15
C VAL A 97 -34.14 2.58 41.01
N ALA A 98 -32.92 2.67 40.47
CA ALA A 98 -32.63 3.62 39.40
C ALA A 98 -33.19 3.16 38.04
N GLU A 99 -33.25 1.86 37.75
CA GLU A 99 -33.93 1.30 36.58
C GLU A 99 -35.44 1.55 36.65
N GLU A 100 -36.06 1.31 37.81
CA GLU A 100 -37.48 1.61 38.06
C GLU A 100 -37.80 3.10 37.88
N ALA A 101 -36.86 3.98 38.25
CA ALA A 101 -36.96 5.42 38.04
C ALA A 101 -36.66 5.86 36.59
N GLY A 102 -36.26 4.96 35.69
CA GLY A 102 -36.06 5.23 34.26
C GLY A 102 -34.67 5.72 33.85
N PHE A 103 -33.64 5.54 34.69
CA PHE A 103 -32.28 5.94 34.35
C PHE A 103 -31.60 4.98 33.36
N ILE A 104 -30.74 5.52 32.49
CA ILE A 104 -29.75 4.72 31.77
C ILE A 104 -28.56 4.48 32.72
N LEU A 105 -28.23 3.22 32.98
CA LEU A 105 -27.23 2.84 33.97
C LEU A 105 -26.00 2.16 33.35
N THR A 106 -24.85 2.39 33.99
CA THR A 106 -23.64 1.57 33.83
C THR A 106 -23.02 1.37 35.20
N MET A 107 -23.56 0.40 35.96
CA MET A 107 -23.12 0.08 37.32
C MET A 107 -22.61 -1.36 37.41
N GLU A 108 -21.57 -1.56 38.22
CA GLU A 108 -20.89 -2.86 38.35
C GLU A 108 -20.42 -3.08 39.79
N ALA A 109 -20.54 -4.31 40.30
CA ALA A 109 -19.99 -4.69 41.60
C ALA A 109 -18.48 -4.99 41.47
N LEU A 110 -17.64 -3.94 41.55
CA LEU A 110 -16.20 -4.02 41.27
C LEU A 110 -15.37 -3.29 42.33
N ALA A 111 -14.25 -3.91 42.70
CA ALA A 111 -13.24 -3.23 43.49
C ALA A 111 -12.53 -2.16 42.65
N LEU A 112 -12.06 -1.09 43.30
CA LEU A 112 -11.44 0.06 42.63
C LEU A 112 -10.27 -0.32 41.66
N PRO A 113 -9.40 -1.30 41.92
CA PRO A 113 -8.38 -1.74 40.96
C PRO A 113 -8.93 -2.37 39.67
N GLU A 114 -10.13 -2.94 39.73
CA GLU A 114 -10.78 -3.67 38.64
C GLU A 114 -11.55 -2.73 37.71
N GLN A 115 -11.81 -1.50 38.13
CA GLN A 115 -12.59 -0.55 37.36
C GLN A 115 -11.78 0.03 36.18
N ARG A 116 -12.41 0.11 35.01
CA ARG A 116 -11.91 0.84 33.82
C ARG A 116 -12.98 1.81 33.35
N ALA A 117 -12.89 3.05 33.82
CA ALA A 117 -13.80 4.13 33.46
C ALA A 117 -13.17 5.06 32.41
N LYS A 118 -13.97 5.54 31.44
CA LYS A 118 -13.54 6.53 30.45
C LYS A 118 -14.72 7.33 29.90
N GLY A 119 -14.53 8.63 29.70
CA GLY A 119 -15.42 9.47 28.90
C GLY A 119 -16.65 9.97 29.65
N TRP A 120 -16.54 10.18 30.96
CA TRP A 120 -17.60 10.66 31.83
C TRP A 120 -17.62 12.19 31.90
N GLY A 121 -18.82 12.78 32.01
CA GLY A 121 -18.97 14.23 32.13
C GLY A 121 -18.54 14.74 33.50
N VAL A 122 -19.18 14.22 34.54
CA VAL A 122 -18.95 14.63 35.94
C VAL A 122 -18.64 13.42 36.81
N GLY A 123 -17.57 13.50 37.60
CA GLY A 123 -17.28 12.57 38.69
C GLY A 123 -17.67 13.18 40.03
N LEU A 124 -18.69 12.66 40.69
CA LEU A 124 -19.01 12.99 42.09
C LEU A 124 -18.50 11.84 42.94
N ILE A 125 -17.39 12.05 43.66
CA ILE A 125 -16.71 10.95 44.36
C ILE A 125 -16.56 11.21 45.85
N ASN A 126 -16.82 10.17 46.64
CA ASN A 126 -16.46 10.08 48.06
C ASN A 126 -15.61 8.82 48.27
N PRO A 127 -14.31 8.87 47.96
CA PRO A 127 -13.47 7.69 48.00
C PRO A 127 -13.17 7.26 49.44
N PRO A 128 -12.97 5.96 49.69
CA PRO A 128 -12.71 5.48 51.04
C PRO A 128 -11.32 5.92 51.53
N PHE A 129 -11.25 6.48 52.74
CA PHE A 129 -10.02 7.08 53.27
C PHE A 129 -9.05 6.05 53.86
N SER A 130 -7.75 6.23 53.55
CA SER A 130 -6.61 5.53 54.15
C SER A 130 -6.62 3.99 54.08
N ILE A 131 -7.07 3.40 52.96
CA ILE A 131 -6.97 1.96 52.71
C ILE A 131 -5.79 1.68 51.79
N HIS A 132 -4.99 0.68 52.14
CA HIS A 132 -3.89 0.22 51.30
C HIS A 132 -4.41 -0.81 50.29
N LEU A 133 -4.22 -0.53 48.99
CA LEU A 133 -4.59 -1.41 47.90
C LEU A 133 -3.35 -2.16 47.40
N GLU A 134 -3.43 -3.49 47.31
CA GLU A 134 -2.43 -4.32 46.60
C GLU A 134 -3.12 -5.11 45.49
N SER A 135 -2.80 -4.83 44.23
CA SER A 135 -3.38 -5.57 43.11
C SER A 135 -2.54 -5.43 41.84
N PRO A 136 -2.35 -6.51 41.05
CA PRO A 136 -1.76 -6.44 39.72
C PRO A 136 -2.67 -5.74 38.69
N LEU A 137 -3.92 -5.44 39.06
CA LEU A 137 -4.88 -4.73 38.21
C LEU A 137 -4.84 -3.20 38.38
N LEU A 138 -4.06 -2.69 39.34
CA LEU A 138 -3.80 -1.24 39.42
C LEU A 138 -3.18 -0.75 38.11
N GLN A 139 -3.66 0.40 37.61
CA GLN A 139 -3.06 1.01 36.41
C GLN A 139 -1.95 1.97 36.84
N ALA A 140 -0.81 1.91 36.15
CA ALA A 140 0.33 2.78 36.41
C ALA A 140 -0.08 4.27 36.41
N GLY A 141 0.44 5.00 37.39
CA GLY A 141 0.16 6.41 37.67
C GLY A 141 0.98 6.91 38.84
N CYS A 142 0.92 8.21 39.12
CA CYS A 142 1.60 8.83 40.26
C CYS A 142 1.04 8.36 41.62
N ALA A 143 -0.21 7.86 41.66
CA ALA A 143 -0.78 7.25 42.87
C ALA A 143 -0.26 5.83 43.17
N THR A 144 0.46 5.20 42.25
CA THR A 144 0.88 3.79 42.36
C THR A 144 2.38 3.64 42.61
N THR A 145 2.75 2.69 43.46
CA THR A 145 4.12 2.41 43.90
C THR A 145 4.47 0.93 43.74
N MET A 146 5.70 0.56 44.11
CA MET A 146 6.14 -0.84 44.13
C MET A 146 5.33 -1.63 45.16
N GLY A 147 4.74 -2.75 44.72
CA GLY A 147 3.94 -3.63 45.56
C GLY A 147 4.31 -5.10 45.39
N LYS A 148 3.54 -5.98 46.04
CA LYS A 148 3.74 -7.44 46.01
C LYS A 148 3.79 -8.06 44.61
N PHE A 149 3.19 -7.41 43.61
CA PHE A 149 3.11 -7.92 42.23
C PHE A 149 4.04 -7.18 41.25
N GLY A 150 4.95 -6.34 41.75
CA GLY A 150 5.91 -5.57 40.96
C GLY A 150 5.61 -4.06 40.95
N GLU A 151 6.22 -3.35 40.00
CA GLU A 151 6.00 -1.91 39.83
C GLU A 151 4.53 -1.59 39.53
N HIS A 152 4.03 -0.51 40.13
CA HIS A 152 2.64 -0.03 39.98
C HIS A 152 1.57 -1.00 40.52
N THR A 153 1.86 -1.75 41.59
CA THR A 153 0.93 -2.75 42.16
C THR A 153 0.56 -2.50 43.62
N SER A 154 0.91 -1.34 44.17
CA SER A 154 0.48 -0.83 45.48
C SER A 154 -0.02 0.63 45.40
N ALA A 155 -1.06 1.02 46.14
CA ALA A 155 -1.56 2.40 46.20
C ALA A 155 -2.40 2.72 47.45
N MET A 156 -2.51 4.01 47.82
CA MET A 156 -3.53 4.50 48.77
C MET A 156 -4.87 4.70 48.06
N SER A 157 -5.95 4.19 48.64
CA SER A 157 -7.29 4.14 48.03
C SER A 157 -7.84 5.48 47.55
N HIS A 158 -7.81 6.51 48.39
CA HIS A 158 -8.35 7.84 48.09
C HIS A 158 -7.51 8.60 47.07
N VAL A 159 -6.19 8.41 47.09
CA VAL A 159 -5.28 8.97 46.08
C VAL A 159 -5.51 8.31 44.72
N TYR A 160 -5.59 6.98 44.72
CA TYR A 160 -5.84 6.19 43.50
C TYR A 160 -7.24 6.45 42.93
N ALA A 161 -8.28 6.53 43.78
CA ALA A 161 -9.64 6.83 43.35
C ALA A 161 -9.75 8.21 42.70
N LEU A 162 -9.08 9.22 43.28
CA LEU A 162 -9.03 10.56 42.70
C LEU A 162 -8.31 10.55 41.35
N GLU A 163 -7.13 9.93 41.26
CA GLU A 163 -6.38 9.82 40.00
C GLU A 163 -7.19 9.11 38.90
N ARG A 164 -7.95 8.06 39.26
CA ARG A 164 -8.84 7.36 38.32
C ARG A 164 -10.03 8.21 37.89
N ALA A 165 -10.64 8.96 38.80
CA ALA A 165 -11.73 9.87 38.47
C ALA A 165 -11.25 11.00 37.56
N LEU A 166 -10.08 11.58 37.82
CA LEU A 166 -9.47 12.60 36.96
C LEU A 166 -9.21 12.07 35.54
N ALA A 167 -8.69 10.84 35.41
CA ALA A 167 -8.49 10.22 34.10
C ALA A 167 -9.80 9.91 33.35
N ALA A 168 -10.90 9.70 34.08
CA ALA A 168 -12.18 9.26 33.51
C ALA A 168 -13.17 10.40 33.22
N CYS A 169 -13.14 11.49 33.99
CA CYS A 169 -14.15 12.54 34.01
C CYS A 169 -13.61 13.91 33.58
N ALA A 170 -14.44 14.72 32.92
CA ALA A 170 -14.10 16.11 32.57
C ALA A 170 -14.14 17.05 33.79
N ILE A 171 -15.13 16.88 34.65
CA ILE A 171 -15.24 17.56 35.96
C ILE A 171 -15.13 16.51 37.06
N VAL A 172 -14.38 16.79 38.13
CA VAL A 172 -14.40 15.96 39.34
C VAL A 172 -14.70 16.85 40.54
N VAL A 173 -15.69 16.46 41.34
CA VAL A 173 -15.99 17.03 42.66
C VAL A 173 -15.76 15.92 43.67
N ALA A 174 -14.67 16.04 44.43
CA ALA A 174 -14.19 14.98 45.32
C ALA A 174 -14.27 15.42 46.78
N LEU A 175 -14.90 14.61 47.62
CA LEU A 175 -14.86 14.76 49.07
C LEU A 175 -13.61 14.07 49.62
N LEU A 176 -12.69 14.83 50.23
CA LEU A 176 -11.36 14.35 50.62
C LEU A 176 -11.03 14.77 52.06
N PRO A 177 -10.12 14.07 52.76
CA PRO A 177 -9.62 14.53 54.06
C PRO A 177 -8.91 15.87 53.90
N THR A 178 -9.16 16.83 54.80
CA THR A 178 -8.58 18.18 54.72
C THR A 178 -7.05 18.16 54.66
N SER A 179 -6.41 17.22 55.37
CA SER A 179 -4.95 17.02 55.36
C SER A 179 -4.39 16.59 54.00
N PHE A 180 -5.16 15.85 53.20
CA PHE A 180 -4.77 15.48 51.85
C PHE A 180 -5.15 16.56 50.84
N ALA A 181 -6.37 17.10 50.93
CA ALA A 181 -6.87 18.14 50.04
C ALA A 181 -5.98 19.40 50.02
N SER A 182 -5.40 19.77 51.17
CA SER A 182 -4.47 20.90 51.29
C SER A 182 -3.14 20.70 50.56
N THR A 183 -2.74 19.45 50.30
CA THR A 183 -1.49 19.12 49.61
C THR A 183 -1.65 18.97 48.09
N LEU A 184 -2.88 18.99 47.57
CA LEU A 184 -3.17 18.69 46.17
C LEU A 184 -2.45 19.60 45.18
N ALA A 185 -2.37 20.90 45.48
CA ALA A 185 -1.71 21.88 44.63
C ALA A 185 -0.21 21.61 44.41
N ASP A 186 0.45 20.94 45.36
CA ASP A 186 1.88 20.63 45.32
C ASP A 186 2.16 19.15 44.97
N SER A 187 1.13 18.32 44.87
CA SER A 187 1.25 16.85 44.76
C SER A 187 1.51 16.33 43.35
N GLY A 188 1.29 17.15 42.31
CA GLY A 188 1.36 16.75 40.91
C GLY A 188 0.24 15.82 40.43
N LEU A 189 -0.72 15.46 41.31
CA LEU A 189 -1.86 14.58 41.01
C LEU A 189 -2.95 15.27 40.18
N ASP A 190 -3.04 16.60 40.24
CA ASP A 190 -4.12 17.36 39.62
C ASP A 190 -3.85 17.70 38.14
N GLU A 191 -2.62 17.55 37.66
CA GLU A 191 -2.19 17.91 36.30
C GLU A 191 -2.60 19.34 35.87
N GLY A 192 -2.69 20.28 36.81
CA GLY A 192 -3.13 21.67 36.55
C GLY A 192 -4.64 21.84 36.40
N ARG A 193 -5.44 20.86 36.86
CA ARG A 193 -6.91 20.86 36.78
C ARG A 193 -7.61 21.34 38.04
N LEU A 194 -6.89 21.47 39.15
CA LEU A 194 -7.48 21.89 40.43
C LEU A 194 -8.04 23.32 40.33
N ARG A 195 -9.30 23.50 40.70
CA ARG A 195 -10.04 24.78 40.63
C ARG A 195 -10.34 25.36 41.99
N ALA A 196 -10.72 24.53 42.94
CA ALA A 196 -11.04 24.96 44.29
C ALA A 196 -10.82 23.86 45.32
N VAL A 197 -10.52 24.29 46.54
CA VAL A 197 -10.55 23.47 47.75
C VAL A 197 -11.44 24.19 48.77
N LEU A 198 -12.62 23.62 49.03
CA LEU A 198 -13.63 24.18 49.92
C LEU A 198 -13.66 23.37 51.21
N ARG A 199 -13.10 23.91 52.30
CA ARG A 199 -13.15 23.26 53.62
C ARG A 199 -14.56 23.37 54.20
N LEU A 200 -15.13 22.24 54.62
CA LEU A 200 -16.49 22.21 55.15
C LEU A 200 -16.53 22.69 56.62
N PRO A 201 -17.67 23.23 57.09
CA PRO A 201 -17.86 23.60 58.49
C PRO A 201 -17.72 22.39 59.42
N ALA A 202 -17.21 22.61 60.63
CA ALA A 202 -17.13 21.58 61.66
C ALA A 202 -18.52 21.00 61.97
N GLY A 203 -18.61 19.67 62.09
CA GLY A 203 -19.87 18.98 62.34
C GLY A 203 -20.77 18.73 61.13
N SER A 204 -20.28 18.93 59.90
CA SER A 204 -21.01 18.58 58.65
C SER A 204 -21.38 17.09 58.54
N PHE A 205 -20.82 16.23 59.40
CA PHE A 205 -21.08 14.78 59.48
C PHE A 205 -21.64 14.35 60.85
N ARG A 206 -22.09 15.28 61.70
CA ARG A 206 -22.59 14.99 63.06
C ARG A 206 -23.77 14.03 63.10
N GLU A 207 -24.67 14.11 62.13
CA GLU A 207 -25.84 13.22 62.01
C GLU A 207 -25.42 11.75 61.75
N GLU A 208 -24.23 11.54 61.21
CA GLU A 208 -23.62 10.23 60.93
C GLU A 208 -22.71 9.73 62.06
N GLY A 209 -22.70 10.44 63.20
CA GLY A 209 -22.00 10.01 64.42
C GLY A 209 -20.47 10.08 64.38
N THR A 210 -19.87 10.80 63.40
CA THR A 210 -18.42 10.96 63.26
C THR A 210 -18.05 12.42 62.95
N ASP A 211 -17.07 13.00 63.66
CA ASP A 211 -16.54 14.34 63.37
C ASP A 211 -15.24 14.21 62.56
N VAL A 212 -15.33 14.31 61.23
CA VAL A 212 -14.19 14.20 60.31
C VAL A 212 -13.97 15.55 59.63
N ASP A 213 -12.73 16.05 59.68
CA ASP A 213 -12.33 17.26 58.95
C ASP A 213 -12.11 16.94 57.47
N VAL A 214 -13.01 17.45 56.62
CA VAL A 214 -13.04 17.16 55.18
C VAL A 214 -13.18 18.44 54.36
N SER A 215 -12.68 18.37 53.13
CA SER A 215 -12.78 19.42 52.12
C SER A 215 -13.34 18.85 50.82
N ILE A 216 -14.07 19.68 50.08
CA ILE A 216 -14.44 19.40 48.69
C ILE A 216 -13.37 19.97 47.77
N ALA A 217 -12.69 19.11 47.02
CA ALA A 217 -11.78 19.50 45.96
C ALA A 217 -12.50 19.43 44.60
N VAL A 218 -12.39 20.51 43.81
CA VAL A 218 -13.06 20.65 42.51
C VAL A 218 -12.03 20.73 41.41
N PHE A 219 -12.22 19.95 40.34
CA PHE A 219 -11.33 19.86 39.20
C PHE A 219 -12.08 20.07 37.88
N GLY A 220 -11.44 20.74 36.91
CA GLY A 220 -11.99 21.04 35.57
C GLY A 220 -10.91 21.02 34.47
N GLY A 221 -11.17 21.59 33.28
CA GLY A 221 -10.16 21.70 32.21
C GLY A 221 -9.03 22.68 32.57
N CYS A 222 -7.80 22.53 32.09
CA CYS A 222 -6.64 23.33 32.55
C CYS A 222 -6.88 24.85 32.53
N HIS A 223 -6.50 25.56 33.59
CA HIS A 223 -6.69 27.02 33.71
C HIS A 223 -5.48 27.70 34.35
N PRO A 224 -5.05 28.87 33.85
CA PRO A 224 -3.82 29.54 34.30
C PRO A 224 -3.91 30.21 35.67
N ALA A 225 -5.07 30.15 36.35
CA ALA A 225 -5.28 30.84 37.62
C ALA A 225 -5.07 29.87 38.79
N PRO A 226 -4.52 30.33 39.93
CA PRO A 226 -4.35 29.49 41.10
C PRO A 226 -5.71 29.02 41.65
N PRO A 227 -5.77 27.84 42.28
CA PRO A 227 -7.01 27.29 42.81
C PRO A 227 -7.54 28.13 43.97
N ILE A 228 -8.87 28.25 44.07
CA ILE A 228 -9.55 28.99 45.13
C ILE A 228 -9.58 28.13 46.40
N VAL A 229 -8.94 28.57 47.47
CA VAL A 229 -9.01 27.92 48.79
C VAL A 229 -9.95 28.73 49.68
N ARG A 230 -11.04 28.12 50.18
CA ARG A 230 -12.03 28.78 51.03
C ARG A 230 -12.53 27.86 52.13
N THR A 231 -12.75 28.41 53.33
CA THR A 231 -13.48 27.72 54.39
C THR A 231 -14.92 28.22 54.39
N LEU A 232 -15.88 27.31 54.30
CA LEU A 232 -17.29 27.64 54.33
C LEU A 232 -17.76 27.82 55.78
N SER A 233 -18.56 28.85 56.01
CA SER A 233 -19.21 29.12 57.29
C SER A 233 -20.47 28.27 57.46
N THR A 234 -21.21 28.04 56.37
CA THR A 234 -22.37 27.15 56.28
C THR A 234 -22.36 26.40 54.95
N LEU A 235 -23.11 25.29 54.83
CA LEU A 235 -23.20 24.54 53.57
C LEU A 235 -24.01 25.29 52.50
N ASP A 236 -24.83 26.28 52.90
CA ASP A 236 -25.66 27.10 52.00
C ASP A 236 -24.97 28.37 51.50
N GLU A 237 -23.74 28.63 51.93
CA GLU A 237 -22.95 29.78 51.51
C GLU A 237 -22.82 29.86 49.98
N ALA A 238 -22.71 31.09 49.45
CA ALA A 238 -22.56 31.35 48.02
C ALA A 238 -21.22 30.80 47.49
N LEU A 239 -21.30 30.03 46.40
CA LEU A 239 -20.14 29.38 45.78
C LEU A 239 -19.35 30.33 44.85
N PRO A 240 -18.02 30.20 44.77
CA PRO A 240 -17.23 30.93 43.79
C PRO A 240 -17.52 30.46 42.35
N THR A 241 -17.32 31.33 41.36
CA THR A 241 -17.40 30.96 39.94
C THR A 241 -16.15 30.17 39.53
N LEU A 242 -16.32 28.93 39.08
CA LEU A 242 -15.20 28.00 38.82
C LEU A 242 -14.87 27.76 37.35
N ALA A 243 -15.60 28.37 36.40
CA ALA A 243 -15.42 28.23 34.95
C ALA A 243 -15.18 26.76 34.53
N LEU A 244 -16.18 25.92 34.83
CA LEU A 244 -16.16 24.48 34.55
C LEU A 244 -16.83 24.19 33.20
N GLU A 245 -16.29 23.22 32.47
CA GLU A 245 -16.83 22.76 31.19
C GLU A 245 -17.14 21.26 31.27
N CYS A 246 -18.37 20.89 30.92
CA CYS A 246 -18.84 19.51 30.95
C CYS A 246 -19.20 19.06 29.53
N PRO A 247 -18.79 17.86 29.07
CA PRO A 247 -19.32 17.26 27.86
C PRO A 247 -20.67 16.58 28.11
N ASN A 248 -21.48 16.42 27.05
CA ASN A 248 -22.71 15.62 27.09
C ASN A 248 -22.59 14.30 26.29
N THR A 249 -23.62 13.46 26.29
CA THR A 249 -23.62 12.13 25.65
C THR A 249 -23.49 12.14 24.12
N ALA A 250 -23.71 13.28 23.46
CA ALA A 250 -23.42 13.43 22.03
C ALA A 250 -21.93 13.68 21.75
N GLU A 251 -21.23 14.29 22.71
CA GLU A 251 -19.82 14.70 22.59
C GLU A 251 -18.86 13.62 23.12
N ALA A 252 -19.27 12.86 24.14
CA ALA A 252 -18.45 11.81 24.75
C ALA A 252 -19.27 10.58 25.13
N ARG A 253 -18.71 9.39 24.86
CA ARG A 253 -19.32 8.11 25.26
C ARG A 253 -18.71 7.61 26.56
N ALA A 254 -19.52 7.63 27.62
CA ALA A 254 -19.18 7.07 28.92
C ALA A 254 -19.11 5.54 28.87
N THR A 255 -18.07 4.97 29.49
CA THR A 255 -17.89 3.53 29.65
C THR A 255 -17.33 3.22 31.02
N LEU A 256 -17.80 2.14 31.63
CA LEU A 256 -17.22 1.50 32.81
C LEU A 256 -17.15 0.01 32.49
N THR A 257 -15.96 -0.57 32.57
CA THR A 257 -15.74 -1.98 32.23
C THR A 257 -14.92 -2.69 33.30
N PRO A 258 -15.20 -3.98 33.57
CA PRO A 258 -14.40 -4.78 34.49
C PRO A 258 -13.07 -5.18 33.85
N ALA A 259 -11.99 -4.96 34.58
CA ALA A 259 -10.70 -5.60 34.32
C ALA A 259 -10.62 -6.89 35.15
N SER A 260 -10.44 -8.02 34.48
CA SER A 260 -10.26 -9.32 35.14
C SER A 260 -8.96 -9.98 34.69
N ILE A 261 -8.44 -10.86 35.54
CA ILE A 261 -7.35 -11.78 35.19
C ILE A 261 -8.02 -13.09 34.77
N THR A 262 -8.12 -13.34 33.46
CA THR A 262 -8.64 -14.61 32.95
C THR A 262 -7.55 -15.68 33.06
N ALA A 263 -7.60 -16.50 34.11
CA ALA A 263 -6.66 -17.59 34.35
C ALA A 263 -6.93 -18.85 33.50
N SER A 264 -7.38 -18.72 32.24
CA SER A 264 -7.74 -19.89 31.43
C SER A 264 -6.54 -20.60 30.80
N VAL A 265 -5.41 -19.89 30.60
CA VAL A 265 -4.16 -20.48 30.09
C VAL A 265 -2.95 -19.74 30.70
N PRO A 266 -1.93 -20.44 31.22
CA PRO A 266 -0.69 -19.80 31.63
C PRO A 266 -0.03 -19.12 30.41
N ALA A 267 0.18 -17.81 30.46
CA ALA A 267 0.94 -17.09 29.43
C ALA A 267 2.42 -17.52 29.38
N VAL A 268 2.91 -18.06 30.50
CA VAL A 268 4.24 -18.65 30.67
C VAL A 268 4.04 -20.09 31.13
N THR A 269 4.41 -21.04 30.27
CA THR A 269 4.25 -22.48 30.55
C THR A 269 5.55 -23.14 31.05
N LEU A 270 6.65 -22.38 31.10
CA LEU A 270 7.95 -22.86 31.55
C LEU A 270 8.08 -22.84 33.08
N PRO A 271 8.84 -23.78 33.67
CA PRO A 271 9.12 -23.77 35.11
C PRO A 271 9.93 -22.54 35.52
N VAL A 272 9.76 -22.07 36.75
CA VAL A 272 10.55 -20.97 37.32
C VAL A 272 11.80 -21.55 37.99
N THR A 273 12.91 -21.58 37.27
CA THR A 273 14.15 -22.28 37.68
C THR A 273 15.28 -21.34 38.11
N GLY A 274 15.13 -20.03 37.91
CA GLY A 274 16.20 -19.04 38.11
C GLY A 274 17.25 -18.99 37.00
N ASP A 275 17.16 -19.84 35.97
CA ASP A 275 18.10 -19.83 34.84
C ASP A 275 17.93 -18.55 34.00
N ALA A 276 18.96 -17.69 34.03
CA ALA A 276 18.98 -16.44 33.29
C ALA A 276 19.29 -16.62 31.80
N ARG A 277 19.76 -17.79 31.35
CA ARG A 277 20.23 -17.99 29.97
C ARG A 277 19.11 -17.80 28.94
N VAL A 278 19.40 -17.00 27.92
CA VAL A 278 18.50 -16.72 26.80
C VAL A 278 19.18 -17.13 25.50
N ARG A 279 18.78 -18.25 24.91
CA ARG A 279 19.33 -18.67 23.62
C ARG A 279 18.73 -17.81 22.51
N ILE A 280 19.56 -17.17 21.69
CA ILE A 280 19.09 -16.31 20.59
C ILE A 280 19.50 -16.94 19.26
N SER A 281 18.52 -17.36 18.47
CA SER A 281 18.71 -17.98 17.15
C SER A 281 17.88 -17.29 16.09
N HIS A 282 17.95 -17.74 14.84
CA HIS A 282 17.14 -17.17 13.77
C HIS A 282 16.59 -18.22 12.80
N SER A 283 15.43 -17.93 12.22
CA SER A 283 14.83 -18.71 11.14
C SER A 283 14.42 -17.76 10.01
N GLY A 284 15.22 -17.75 8.94
CA GLY A 284 15.05 -16.76 7.87
C GLY A 284 15.30 -15.35 8.39
N ARG A 285 14.26 -14.52 8.38
CA ARG A 285 14.29 -13.15 8.92
C ARG A 285 13.92 -13.06 10.41
N LYS A 286 13.26 -14.06 10.98
CA LYS A 286 12.76 -13.98 12.37
C LYS A 286 13.86 -14.33 13.38
N VAL A 287 13.97 -13.52 14.43
CA VAL A 287 14.77 -13.82 15.61
C VAL A 287 13.93 -14.67 16.56
N HIS A 288 14.53 -15.74 17.09
CA HIS A 288 13.90 -16.63 18.06
C HIS A 288 14.67 -16.59 19.38
N MET A 289 13.94 -16.59 20.48
CA MET A 289 14.48 -16.58 21.84
C MET A 289 13.99 -17.83 22.57
N GLY A 290 14.94 -18.64 23.05
CA GLY A 290 14.68 -19.84 23.85
C GLY A 290 15.01 -19.60 25.31
N PHE A 291 14.16 -20.10 26.20
CA PHE A 291 14.25 -19.91 27.64
C PHE A 291 14.11 -21.27 28.35
N ALA A 292 14.81 -21.43 29.47
CA ALA A 292 14.63 -22.57 30.39
C ALA A 292 13.86 -22.19 31.66
N CYS A 293 13.65 -20.88 31.89
CA CYS A 293 12.98 -20.32 33.05
C CYS A 293 11.82 -19.42 32.60
N GLY A 294 10.63 -19.65 33.16
CA GLY A 294 9.44 -18.84 32.88
C GLY A 294 9.54 -17.39 33.37
N PHE A 295 10.19 -17.16 34.50
CA PHE A 295 10.41 -15.81 35.02
C PHE A 295 11.33 -14.97 34.13
N THR A 296 12.45 -15.57 33.69
CA THR A 296 13.37 -14.95 32.72
C THR A 296 12.66 -14.67 31.39
N GLN A 297 11.84 -15.61 30.91
CA GLN A 297 11.02 -15.42 29.72
C GLN A 297 10.11 -14.20 29.85
N ALA A 298 9.37 -14.08 30.95
CA ALA A 298 8.46 -12.97 31.18
C ALA A 298 9.19 -11.62 31.16
N ARG A 299 10.27 -11.49 31.93
CA ARG A 299 11.06 -10.25 32.02
C ARG A 299 11.61 -9.81 30.67
N VAL A 300 12.29 -10.72 29.99
CA VAL A 300 12.96 -10.43 28.71
C VAL A 300 11.93 -10.16 27.61
N MET A 301 10.88 -10.97 27.50
CA MET A 301 9.86 -10.78 26.46
C MET A 301 9.04 -9.50 26.67
N ASN A 302 8.79 -9.10 27.92
CA ASN A 302 8.14 -7.82 28.22
C ASN A 302 9.03 -6.62 27.82
N ALA A 303 10.34 -6.70 28.05
CA ALA A 303 11.28 -5.67 27.60
C ALA A 303 11.39 -5.59 26.06
N VAL A 304 11.36 -6.74 25.38
CA VAL A 304 11.48 -6.80 23.91
C VAL A 304 10.19 -6.39 23.21
N LEU A 305 9.04 -6.97 23.58
CA LEU A 305 7.76 -6.70 22.91
C LEU A 305 7.11 -5.40 23.37
N ARG A 306 7.32 -4.99 24.63
CA ARG A 306 6.71 -3.80 25.24
C ARG A 306 5.17 -3.86 25.15
N SER A 307 4.49 -2.71 25.13
CA SER A 307 3.04 -2.65 25.12
C SER A 307 2.40 -3.10 23.80
N LYS A 308 1.15 -3.58 23.91
CA LYS A 308 0.30 -3.89 22.76
C LYS A 308 -0.01 -2.61 21.98
N LEU A 309 -0.04 -2.73 20.65
CA LEU A 309 -0.46 -1.64 19.79
C LEU A 309 -1.96 -1.39 19.90
N PRO A 310 -2.43 -0.14 19.70
CA PRO A 310 -3.86 0.16 19.62
C PRO A 310 -4.52 -0.64 18.49
N ALA A 311 -5.85 -0.82 18.57
CA ALA A 311 -6.60 -1.60 17.58
C ALA A 311 -6.54 -1.00 16.16
N ARG A 312 -6.30 0.31 16.05
CA ARG A 312 -6.18 1.06 14.80
C ARG A 312 -4.97 2.00 14.84
N LEU A 313 -4.47 2.35 13.66
CA LEU A 313 -3.52 3.44 13.47
C LEU A 313 -4.21 4.79 13.80
N PRO A 314 -3.45 5.82 14.21
CA PRO A 314 -3.99 7.15 14.49
C PRO A 314 -4.82 7.76 13.34
N GLU A 315 -4.49 7.46 12.08
CA GLU A 315 -5.15 7.96 10.86
C GLU A 315 -6.22 6.98 10.31
N GLU A 316 -7.02 6.34 11.17
CA GLU A 316 -8.10 5.39 10.78
C GLU A 316 -7.68 4.10 10.03
N GLY A 317 -6.38 3.82 9.91
CA GLY A 317 -5.84 2.61 9.25
C GLY A 317 -5.80 1.35 10.13
N ARG A 318 -5.69 0.17 9.52
CA ARG A 318 -5.37 -1.10 10.23
C ARG A 318 -3.87 -1.41 10.11
N TYR A 319 -3.27 -1.90 11.20
CA TYR A 319 -1.90 -2.42 11.17
C TYR A 319 -1.77 -3.61 10.20
N PRO A 320 -0.59 -3.82 9.58
CA PRO A 320 -0.32 -5.01 8.80
C PRO A 320 -0.55 -6.31 9.60
N ALA A 321 -0.96 -7.37 8.90
CA ALA A 321 -1.23 -8.65 9.54
C ALA A 321 -0.03 -9.14 10.36
N GLY A 322 -0.29 -9.53 11.61
CA GLY A 322 0.74 -10.04 12.52
C GLY A 322 1.49 -8.98 13.32
N VAL A 323 1.29 -7.68 13.09
CA VAL A 323 1.85 -6.59 13.90
C VAL A 323 0.97 -6.37 15.13
N ARG A 324 1.51 -6.59 16.33
CA ARG A 324 0.73 -6.60 17.58
C ARG A 324 1.35 -5.80 18.72
N PHE A 325 2.67 -5.68 18.77
CA PHE A 325 3.38 -5.07 19.88
C PHE A 325 4.34 -3.98 19.42
N ARG A 326 4.55 -2.95 20.25
CA ARG A 326 5.41 -1.82 19.92
C ARG A 326 6.86 -2.23 19.63
N GLY A 327 7.43 -3.14 20.40
CA GLY A 327 8.82 -3.56 20.23
C GLY A 327 9.05 -4.73 19.27
N GLN A 328 7.99 -5.22 18.60
CA GLN A 328 8.04 -6.44 17.78
C GLN A 328 9.08 -6.40 16.63
N GLY A 329 9.45 -5.22 16.13
CA GLY A 329 10.46 -5.06 15.08
C GLY A 329 11.85 -5.56 15.47
N GLN A 330 12.17 -5.61 16.77
CA GLN A 330 13.41 -6.22 17.29
C GLN A 330 13.51 -7.72 16.99
N LEU A 331 12.41 -8.37 16.60
CA LEU A 331 12.40 -9.79 16.26
C LEU A 331 12.50 -10.05 14.74
N ASP A 332 12.91 -9.04 13.96
CA ASP A 332 13.04 -9.13 12.51
C ASP A 332 14.41 -8.63 12.00
N LEU A 333 15.25 -9.54 11.53
CA LEU A 333 16.59 -9.27 11.01
C LEU A 333 16.63 -8.30 9.82
N GLU A 334 15.55 -8.20 9.02
CA GLU A 334 15.52 -7.20 7.93
C GLU A 334 15.49 -5.77 8.47
N VAL A 335 14.88 -5.54 9.64
CA VAL A 335 14.84 -4.23 10.30
C VAL A 335 16.24 -3.81 10.76
N TYR A 336 17.07 -4.75 11.22
CA TYR A 336 18.49 -4.51 11.50
C TYR A 336 19.27 -4.21 10.22
N LEU A 337 19.06 -4.97 9.15
CA LEU A 337 19.73 -4.75 7.85
C LEU A 337 19.32 -3.43 7.16
N ALA A 338 18.21 -2.81 7.59
CA ALA A 338 17.80 -1.49 7.16
C ALA A 338 18.50 -0.34 7.92
N GLN A 339 19.13 -0.62 9.06
CA GLN A 339 19.87 0.38 9.83
C GLN A 339 21.16 0.81 9.11
N ARG A 340 21.65 2.01 9.46
CA ARG A 340 22.95 2.52 8.99
C ARG A 340 24.09 1.60 9.44
N ASP A 341 24.06 1.13 10.69
CA ASP A 341 24.94 0.10 11.22
C ASP A 341 24.13 -1.08 11.78
N PRO A 342 23.91 -2.15 10.99
CA PRO A 342 23.18 -3.33 11.42
C PRO A 342 23.83 -4.09 12.58
N LEU A 343 25.17 -4.05 12.70
CA LEU A 343 25.89 -4.81 13.74
C LEU A 343 25.85 -4.08 15.08
N ALA A 344 25.99 -2.75 15.08
CA ALA A 344 25.80 -1.94 16.28
C ALA A 344 24.36 -2.04 16.81
N ALA A 345 23.37 -1.95 15.93
CA ALA A 345 21.95 -2.14 16.30
C ALA A 345 21.70 -3.54 16.90
N TRP A 346 22.37 -4.58 16.38
CA TRP A 346 22.29 -5.92 16.94
C TRP A 346 22.92 -6.01 18.34
N GLN A 347 24.06 -5.35 18.58
CA GLN A 347 24.70 -5.30 19.90
C GLN A 347 23.81 -4.62 20.93
N GLN A 348 23.16 -3.50 20.57
CA GLN A 348 22.20 -2.82 21.45
C GLN A 348 21.03 -3.72 21.85
N PHE A 349 20.54 -4.57 20.94
CA PHE A 349 19.52 -5.56 21.28
C PHE A 349 20.02 -6.59 22.32
N ILE A 350 21.26 -7.07 22.17
CA ILE A 350 21.88 -7.99 23.14
C ILE A 350 22.02 -7.33 24.52
N GLU A 351 22.41 -6.06 24.55
CA GLU A 351 22.50 -5.27 25.79
C GLU A 351 21.12 -5.06 26.43
N ALA A 352 20.08 -4.78 25.65
CA ALA A 352 18.71 -4.70 26.15
C ALA A 352 18.22 -6.01 26.79
N VAL A 353 18.55 -7.17 26.21
CA VAL A 353 18.24 -8.48 26.82
C VAL A 353 18.97 -8.65 28.15
N ARG A 354 20.22 -8.19 28.23
CA ARG A 354 21.01 -8.23 29.48
C ARG A 354 20.43 -7.31 30.56
N ALA A 355 20.08 -6.08 30.20
CA ALA A 355 19.45 -5.12 31.10
C ALA A 355 18.11 -5.62 31.66
N ALA A 356 17.36 -6.40 30.87
CA ALA A 356 16.13 -7.05 31.31
C ALA A 356 16.35 -8.23 32.29
N GLY A 357 17.60 -8.57 32.60
CA GLY A 357 17.98 -9.66 33.51
C GLY A 357 18.19 -11.02 32.87
N GLY A 358 18.32 -11.08 31.53
CA GLY A 358 18.72 -12.29 30.81
C GLY A 358 20.24 -12.37 30.61
N ASP A 359 20.76 -13.58 30.45
CA ASP A 359 22.12 -13.86 29.97
C ASP A 359 22.06 -14.28 28.50
N PRO A 360 22.25 -13.35 27.54
CA PRO A 360 22.08 -13.63 26.12
C PRO A 360 23.17 -14.57 25.58
N ARG A 361 22.73 -15.70 25.01
CA ARG A 361 23.55 -16.70 24.31
C ARG A 361 23.19 -16.72 22.82
N PRO A 362 23.67 -15.75 22.01
CA PRO A 362 23.43 -15.77 20.58
C PRO A 362 24.16 -16.93 19.91
N ASP A 363 23.44 -17.66 19.06
CA ASP A 363 24.01 -18.74 18.26
C ASP A 363 25.19 -18.16 17.43
N PRO A 364 26.39 -18.78 17.44
CA PRO A 364 27.59 -18.21 16.81
C PRO A 364 27.41 -17.85 15.31
N GLY A 365 26.48 -18.54 14.64
CA GLY A 365 26.18 -18.33 13.23
C GLY A 365 25.45 -17.02 12.90
N ILE A 366 24.81 -16.34 13.85
CA ILE A 366 23.93 -15.19 13.57
C ILE A 366 24.70 -13.95 13.10
N VAL A 367 25.79 -13.61 13.79
CA VAL A 367 26.66 -12.48 13.41
C VAL A 367 27.33 -12.78 12.06
N GLY A 368 27.78 -14.02 11.86
CA GLY A 368 28.30 -14.47 10.57
C GLY A 368 27.25 -14.37 9.46
N TYR A 369 25.98 -14.69 9.76
CA TYR A 369 24.86 -14.54 8.83
C TYR A 369 24.59 -13.07 8.49
N LEU A 370 24.52 -12.18 9.48
CA LEU A 370 24.36 -10.73 9.28
C LEU A 370 25.48 -10.15 8.42
N ARG A 371 26.75 -10.44 8.74
CA ARG A 371 27.90 -10.00 7.92
C ARG A 371 27.80 -10.47 6.47
N ARG A 372 27.37 -11.72 6.23
CA ARG A 372 27.13 -12.23 4.88
C ARG A 372 25.95 -11.56 4.18
N ARG A 373 24.89 -11.21 4.92
CA ARG A 373 23.72 -10.48 4.40
C ARG A 373 24.08 -9.04 4.06
N ILE A 374 24.78 -8.31 4.94
CA ILE A 374 25.25 -6.94 4.68
C ILE A 374 26.00 -6.88 3.35
N ARG A 375 27.06 -7.69 3.17
CA ARG A 375 27.83 -7.72 1.91
C ARG A 375 26.98 -8.05 0.68
N ARG A 376 25.94 -8.88 0.84
CA ARG A 376 25.03 -9.23 -0.26
C ARG A 376 24.09 -8.08 -0.58
N ASP A 377 23.53 -7.46 0.44
CA ASP A 377 22.55 -6.40 0.32
C ASP A 377 23.22 -5.12 -0.20
N THR A 378 24.50 -4.87 0.13
CA THR A 378 25.33 -3.83 -0.53
C THR A 378 25.35 -4.02 -2.04
N ARG A 379 25.74 -5.21 -2.53
CA ARG A 379 25.76 -5.49 -3.98
C ARG A 379 24.39 -5.41 -4.63
N ALA A 380 23.34 -5.80 -3.90
CA ALA A 380 21.97 -5.78 -4.40
C ALA A 380 21.35 -4.37 -4.43
N ARG A 381 21.77 -3.46 -3.55
CA ARG A 381 21.37 -2.04 -3.53
C ARG A 381 22.11 -1.19 -4.56
N THR A 382 23.34 -1.57 -4.94
CA THR A 382 24.08 -0.87 -6.01
C THR A 382 23.25 -0.90 -7.31
N PRO A 383 23.00 0.23 -7.99
CA PRO A 383 22.32 0.25 -9.28
C PRO A 383 22.93 -0.71 -10.31
N LEU A 384 22.11 -1.22 -11.22
CA LEU A 384 22.59 -1.90 -12.44
C LEU A 384 23.09 -0.86 -13.44
N GLY A 385 24.14 -1.19 -14.20
CA GLY A 385 24.70 -0.29 -15.21
C GLY A 385 23.63 0.15 -16.21
N ARG A 386 23.56 1.45 -16.51
CA ARG A 386 22.46 2.03 -17.29
C ARG A 386 22.94 3.14 -18.19
N MET A 387 22.60 3.04 -19.47
CA MET A 387 22.64 4.14 -20.42
C MET A 387 21.21 4.65 -20.68
N ALA A 388 21.06 5.95 -20.88
CA ALA A 388 19.80 6.56 -21.32
C ALA A 388 20.08 7.58 -22.43
N LEU A 389 19.13 7.71 -23.35
CA LEU A 389 19.12 8.78 -24.33
C LEU A 389 18.49 10.02 -23.67
N ILE A 390 19.25 11.10 -23.53
CA ILE A 390 18.74 12.36 -23.00
C ILE A 390 18.44 13.28 -24.19
N GLU A 391 17.17 13.63 -24.37
CA GLU A 391 16.72 14.64 -25.33
C GLU A 391 17.09 16.05 -24.81
N GLY A 392 17.56 16.92 -25.70
CA GLY A 392 17.82 18.32 -25.36
C GLY A 392 19.08 18.58 -24.52
N MET A 393 20.13 17.76 -24.67
CA MET A 393 21.40 17.97 -23.96
C MET A 393 22.08 19.26 -24.42
N PRO A 394 22.28 20.26 -23.53
CA PRO A 394 23.23 21.33 -23.78
C PRO A 394 24.62 20.70 -23.90
N GLN A 395 25.38 21.07 -24.93
CA GLN A 395 26.81 20.78 -24.92
C GLN A 395 27.43 21.46 -23.69
N THR A 396 28.45 20.81 -23.12
CA THR A 396 29.18 21.27 -21.92
C THR A 396 29.36 22.79 -21.89
N GLY A 397 28.85 23.46 -20.87
CA GLY A 397 28.88 24.93 -20.77
C GLY A 397 28.11 25.51 -19.58
N THR A 398 28.20 26.81 -19.41
CA THR A 398 27.39 27.58 -18.45
C THR A 398 26.06 28.00 -19.06
N LEU A 399 25.00 28.00 -18.26
CA LEU A 399 23.64 28.34 -18.68
C LEU A 399 22.96 29.16 -17.58
N ARG A 400 22.19 30.20 -17.96
CA ARG A 400 21.38 30.98 -17.03
C ARG A 400 19.93 30.51 -17.03
N ALA A 401 19.35 30.39 -15.86
CA ALA A 401 18.01 29.86 -15.69
C ALA A 401 17.26 30.53 -14.54
N THR A 402 15.95 30.70 -14.69
CA THR A 402 15.08 31.38 -13.72
C THR A 402 14.26 30.35 -12.95
N ALA A 403 14.29 30.38 -11.61
CA ALA A 403 13.56 29.43 -10.78
C ALA A 403 12.03 29.59 -10.95
N ARG A 404 11.31 28.51 -11.26
CA ARG A 404 9.84 28.47 -11.40
C ARG A 404 9.11 28.42 -10.07
N LYS A 405 9.78 27.97 -9.02
CA LYS A 405 9.25 27.81 -7.65
C LYS A 405 10.40 27.90 -6.64
N ALA A 406 10.08 28.12 -5.37
CA ALA A 406 11.08 28.04 -4.31
C ALA A 406 11.68 26.62 -4.25
N LEU A 407 13.01 26.52 -4.25
CA LEU A 407 13.73 25.26 -4.28
C LEU A 407 14.85 25.26 -3.24
N GLN A 408 14.81 24.28 -2.34
CA GLN A 408 15.85 24.06 -1.34
C GLN A 408 17.01 23.24 -1.91
N CYS A 409 18.25 23.58 -1.56
CA CYS A 409 19.45 22.90 -2.06
C CYS A 409 19.52 21.44 -1.58
N ASP A 410 19.22 21.20 -0.30
CA ASP A 410 19.07 19.88 0.31
C ASP A 410 17.76 19.81 1.12
N PRO A 411 16.70 19.19 0.58
CA PRO A 411 15.41 19.08 1.26
C PRO A 411 15.44 18.18 2.52
N MET A 412 16.52 17.44 2.77
CA MET A 412 16.69 16.63 3.99
C MET A 412 17.39 17.39 5.12
N LYS A 413 17.89 18.61 4.86
CA LYS A 413 18.61 19.43 5.83
C LYS A 413 17.76 20.64 6.22
N TRP A 414 17.34 20.69 7.48
CA TRP A 414 16.65 21.85 8.06
C TRP A 414 17.53 23.11 7.95
N GLY A 415 17.01 24.17 7.34
CA GLY A 415 17.75 25.42 7.10
C GLY A 415 18.69 25.42 5.89
N SER A 416 18.63 24.41 5.01
CA SER A 416 19.38 24.46 3.73
C SER A 416 18.97 25.67 2.87
N GLY A 417 19.92 26.21 2.11
CA GLY A 417 19.73 27.40 1.26
C GLY A 417 18.59 27.22 0.26
N ILE A 418 17.83 28.29 0.03
CA ILE A 418 16.61 28.27 -0.79
C ILE A 418 16.77 29.27 -1.94
N PHE A 419 16.68 28.78 -3.17
CA PHE A 419 16.47 29.62 -4.34
C PHE A 419 15.00 30.04 -4.39
N LEU A 420 14.74 31.34 -4.49
CA LEU A 420 13.37 31.88 -4.52
C LEU A 420 12.78 31.80 -5.93
N GLN A 421 11.46 31.70 -6.03
CA GLN A 421 10.76 31.78 -7.30
C GLN A 421 11.10 33.11 -8.01
N GLY A 422 11.39 33.05 -9.31
CA GLY A 422 11.81 34.19 -10.12
C GLY A 422 13.31 34.52 -10.03
N GLN A 423 14.08 33.86 -9.16
CA GLN A 423 15.51 34.10 -9.04
C GLN A 423 16.27 33.53 -10.25
N GLU A 424 17.11 34.37 -10.88
CA GLU A 424 18.05 33.91 -11.89
C GLU A 424 19.28 33.27 -11.26
N VAL A 425 19.69 32.14 -11.84
CA VAL A 425 20.77 31.31 -11.34
C VAL A 425 21.59 30.80 -12.51
N GLU A 426 22.91 30.90 -12.37
CA GLU A 426 23.86 30.36 -13.34
C GLU A 426 24.21 28.91 -12.97
N PHE A 427 24.13 28.03 -13.96
CA PHE A 427 24.42 26.60 -13.82
C PHE A 427 25.60 26.22 -14.70
N THR A 428 26.49 25.38 -14.17
CA THR A 428 27.48 24.65 -14.96
C THR A 428 26.91 23.30 -15.34
N THR A 429 26.95 22.97 -16.63
CA THR A 429 26.46 21.68 -17.16
C THR A 429 27.61 20.72 -17.42
N VAL A 430 27.58 19.57 -16.74
CA VAL A 430 28.57 18.49 -16.94
C VAL A 430 27.82 17.16 -17.02
N GLY A 431 27.85 16.51 -18.19
CA GLY A 431 27.26 15.19 -18.40
C GLY A 431 25.76 15.12 -18.11
N GLY A 432 24.98 16.13 -18.53
CA GLY A 432 23.53 16.18 -18.31
C GLY A 432 23.09 16.51 -16.87
N THR A 433 24.04 16.87 -16.01
CA THR A 433 23.79 17.35 -14.64
C THR A 433 24.03 18.86 -14.59
N TYR A 434 23.09 19.58 -13.95
CA TYR A 434 23.08 21.02 -13.77
C TYR A 434 23.53 21.30 -12.34
N ARG A 435 24.67 21.98 -12.20
CA ARG A 435 25.23 22.33 -10.90
C ARG A 435 25.28 23.82 -10.70
N THR A 436 24.88 24.28 -9.52
CA THR A 436 25.06 25.65 -9.08
C THR A 436 25.35 25.67 -7.59
N THR A 437 25.81 26.80 -7.08
CA THR A 437 26.10 27.00 -5.67
C THR A 437 25.25 28.15 -5.16
N HIS A 438 24.57 27.94 -4.04
CA HIS A 438 23.73 28.99 -3.45
C HIS A 438 24.62 30.16 -2.99
N PRO A 439 24.31 31.41 -3.39
CA PRO A 439 25.23 32.54 -3.22
C PRO A 439 25.49 32.91 -1.74
N VAL A 440 24.52 32.68 -0.86
CA VAL A 440 24.64 32.98 0.58
C VAL A 440 25.20 31.81 1.40
N THR A 441 24.59 30.62 1.29
CA THR A 441 24.95 29.46 2.12
C THR A 441 26.14 28.65 1.59
N GLY A 442 26.55 28.85 0.33
CA GLY A 442 27.61 28.06 -0.31
C GLY A 442 27.23 26.61 -0.59
N GLU A 443 25.97 26.22 -0.40
CA GLU A 443 25.51 24.85 -0.63
C GLU A 443 25.36 24.55 -2.12
N ALA A 444 25.80 23.37 -2.54
CA ALA A 444 25.69 22.93 -3.93
C ALA A 444 24.27 22.40 -4.20
N LEU A 445 23.63 22.97 -5.22
CA LEU A 445 22.41 22.42 -5.81
C LEU A 445 22.81 21.63 -7.07
N VAL A 446 22.49 20.34 -7.07
CA VAL A 446 22.79 19.42 -8.17
C VAL A 446 21.48 18.84 -8.68
N LEU A 447 21.12 19.17 -9.92
CA LEU A 447 19.90 18.71 -10.57
C LEU A 447 20.24 17.88 -11.80
N ASP A 448 19.46 16.82 -12.03
CA ASP A 448 19.44 16.17 -13.34
C ASP A 448 18.58 17.00 -14.33
N ALA A 449 18.65 16.68 -15.62
CA ALA A 449 17.84 17.36 -16.64
C ALA A 449 16.33 17.48 -16.31
N PRO A 450 15.62 16.45 -15.80
CA PRO A 450 14.24 16.60 -15.38
C PRO A 450 14.06 17.54 -14.19
N GLY A 451 14.86 17.37 -13.14
CA GLY A 451 14.79 18.20 -11.94
C GLY A 451 15.03 19.66 -12.28
N PHE A 452 15.98 19.92 -13.17
CA PHE A 452 16.27 21.24 -13.70
C PHE A 452 15.12 21.80 -14.53
N ALA A 453 14.60 21.06 -15.52
CA ALA A 453 13.50 21.52 -16.37
C ALA A 453 12.19 21.75 -15.59
N ALA A 454 11.96 20.98 -14.53
CA ALA A 454 10.79 21.15 -13.64
C ALA A 454 10.93 22.35 -12.70
N ALA A 455 12.16 22.68 -12.28
CA ALA A 455 12.41 23.73 -11.31
C ALA A 455 12.82 25.07 -11.94
N PHE A 456 13.31 25.10 -13.18
CA PHE A 456 13.86 26.28 -13.83
C PHE A 456 13.33 26.50 -15.25
N GLN A 457 13.24 27.76 -15.67
CA GLN A 457 12.98 28.21 -17.03
C GLN A 457 14.28 28.70 -17.65
N TYR A 458 14.55 28.37 -18.91
CA TYR A 458 15.78 28.72 -19.62
C TYR A 458 15.53 28.80 -21.14
N GLU A 459 16.32 29.59 -21.86
CA GLU A 459 16.28 29.65 -23.33
C GLU A 459 17.10 28.49 -23.93
N GLN A 460 16.48 27.67 -24.79
CA GLN A 460 17.13 26.54 -25.43
C GLN A 460 17.97 27.00 -26.64
N ALA A 461 19.29 26.87 -26.56
CA ALA A 461 20.09 26.70 -27.78
C ALA A 461 19.75 25.34 -28.43
N ALA A 462 19.85 25.23 -29.76
CA ALA A 462 19.54 23.99 -30.48
C ALA A 462 20.37 22.82 -29.93
N THR A 463 19.69 21.85 -29.30
CA THR A 463 20.31 20.77 -28.55
C THR A 463 20.12 19.43 -29.26
N GLY A 464 21.23 18.70 -29.46
CA GLY A 464 21.18 17.32 -29.95
C GLY A 464 20.71 16.33 -28.88
N SER A 465 20.35 15.12 -29.29
CA SER A 465 20.14 13.99 -28.37
C SER A 465 21.45 13.21 -28.18
N GLY A 466 21.70 12.72 -26.97
CA GLY A 466 22.95 12.02 -26.64
C GLY A 466 22.77 10.88 -25.64
N TRP A 467 23.53 9.80 -25.81
CA TRP A 467 23.58 8.68 -24.87
C TRP A 467 24.49 9.00 -23.68
N VAL A 468 23.98 8.86 -22.46
CA VAL A 468 24.73 9.15 -21.22
C VAL A 468 24.68 7.95 -20.28
N GLU A 469 25.80 7.66 -19.60
CA GLU A 469 25.87 6.67 -18.51
C GLU A 469 25.22 7.26 -17.25
N ILE A 470 24.01 6.79 -16.92
CA ILE A 470 23.27 7.20 -15.72
C ILE A 470 23.80 6.50 -14.48
N HIS A 471 24.13 5.21 -14.63
CA HIS A 471 24.69 4.39 -13.57
C HIS A 471 25.86 3.57 -14.09
N PRO A 472 27.01 3.58 -13.40
CA PRO A 472 28.12 2.71 -13.77
C PRO A 472 27.75 1.24 -13.59
N SER A 473 28.33 0.37 -14.42
CA SER A 473 28.17 -1.08 -14.27
C SER A 473 28.60 -1.55 -12.87
N ARG A 474 27.85 -2.50 -12.30
CA ARG A 474 28.24 -3.17 -11.03
C ARG A 474 29.60 -3.86 -11.11
N GLU A 475 30.04 -4.21 -12.32
CA GLU A 475 31.37 -4.76 -12.52
C GLU A 475 32.48 -3.78 -12.13
N LYS A 476 32.30 -2.49 -12.45
CA LYS A 476 33.24 -1.42 -12.08
C LYS A 476 33.32 -1.27 -10.54
N VAL A 477 32.19 -1.46 -9.86
CA VAL A 477 32.08 -1.32 -8.39
C VAL A 477 32.61 -2.56 -7.65
N PHE A 478 32.48 -3.75 -8.24
CA PHE A 478 32.85 -5.03 -7.62
C PHE A 478 33.76 -5.88 -8.53
N PRO A 479 34.98 -5.40 -8.89
CA PRO A 479 35.81 -6.01 -9.93
C PRO A 479 36.24 -7.44 -9.59
N VAL A 480 36.58 -7.70 -8.32
CA VAL A 480 36.99 -9.05 -7.87
C VAL A 480 35.84 -10.06 -8.03
N GLN A 481 34.64 -9.69 -7.61
CA GLN A 481 33.46 -10.56 -7.73
C GLN A 481 33.00 -10.70 -9.19
N ALA A 482 33.16 -9.65 -10.01
CA ALA A 482 32.87 -9.69 -11.44
C ALA A 482 33.83 -10.66 -12.17
N SER A 483 35.13 -10.61 -11.87
CA SER A 483 36.11 -11.56 -12.40
C SER A 483 35.75 -13.01 -12.05
N ALA A 484 35.41 -13.29 -10.79
CA ALA A 484 34.95 -14.61 -10.37
C ALA A 484 33.65 -15.05 -11.09
N ALA A 485 32.74 -14.11 -11.36
CA ALA A 485 31.54 -14.40 -12.13
C ALA A 485 31.88 -14.72 -13.59
N ARG A 486 32.77 -13.96 -14.25
CA ARG A 486 33.24 -14.23 -15.62
C ARG A 486 33.91 -15.60 -15.75
N ALA A 487 34.81 -15.94 -14.82
CA ALA A 487 35.44 -17.26 -14.77
C ALA A 487 34.40 -18.39 -14.66
N ARG A 488 33.34 -18.17 -13.86
CA ARG A 488 32.22 -19.13 -13.76
C ARG A 488 31.44 -19.25 -15.08
N LEU A 489 31.20 -18.15 -15.78
CA LEU A 489 30.51 -18.17 -17.07
C LEU A 489 31.30 -18.99 -18.10
N ALA A 490 32.61 -18.73 -18.21
CA ALA A 490 33.52 -19.50 -19.07
C ALA A 490 33.52 -21.00 -18.75
N ALA A 491 33.70 -21.34 -17.47
CA ALA A 491 33.71 -22.75 -17.02
C ALA A 491 32.38 -23.48 -17.25
N THR A 492 31.27 -22.77 -17.48
CA THR A 492 29.95 -23.35 -17.68
C THR A 492 29.47 -23.30 -19.13
N GLY A 493 30.25 -22.68 -20.03
CA GLY A 493 29.88 -22.37 -21.41
C GLY A 493 28.82 -21.28 -21.55
N ALA A 494 28.47 -20.58 -20.47
CA ALA A 494 27.44 -19.54 -20.47
C ALA A 494 27.87 -18.28 -21.23
N ASP A 495 29.18 -18.02 -21.30
CA ASP A 495 29.79 -16.96 -22.10
C ASP A 495 29.61 -17.17 -23.61
N ARG A 496 29.70 -18.42 -24.08
CA ARG A 496 29.43 -18.78 -25.48
C ARG A 496 27.95 -18.58 -25.84
N VAL A 497 27.04 -18.83 -24.90
CA VAL A 497 25.61 -18.57 -25.09
C VAL A 497 25.29 -17.08 -25.08
N ALA A 498 25.86 -16.33 -24.13
CA ALA A 498 25.76 -14.87 -24.06
C ALA A 498 26.88 -14.20 -24.89
N SER A 499 26.94 -14.55 -26.18
CA SER A 499 28.05 -14.19 -27.08
C SER A 499 28.19 -12.70 -27.37
N TRP A 500 27.13 -11.90 -27.17
CA TRP A 500 27.18 -10.45 -27.36
C TRP A 500 27.80 -9.79 -26.12
N SER A 501 28.76 -8.87 -26.33
CA SER A 501 29.52 -8.25 -25.21
C SER A 501 28.62 -7.64 -24.13
N TYR A 502 27.53 -6.97 -24.53
CA TYR A 502 26.58 -6.38 -23.59
C TYR A 502 25.80 -7.45 -22.80
N GLN A 503 25.42 -8.57 -23.43
CA GLN A 503 24.72 -9.66 -22.75
C GLN A 503 25.64 -10.32 -21.72
N LEU A 504 26.89 -10.57 -22.10
CA LEU A 504 27.89 -11.13 -21.19
C LEU A 504 28.05 -10.24 -19.94
N ALA A 505 28.23 -8.94 -20.13
CA ALA A 505 28.34 -7.98 -19.04
C ALA A 505 27.06 -7.95 -18.17
N ASP A 506 25.89 -7.95 -18.79
CA ASP A 506 24.61 -7.89 -18.09
C ASP A 506 24.36 -9.15 -17.25
N VAL A 507 24.74 -10.34 -17.75
CA VAL A 507 24.69 -11.59 -16.98
C VAL A 507 25.63 -11.52 -15.78
N VAL A 508 26.84 -10.98 -15.94
CA VAL A 508 27.79 -10.79 -14.83
C VAL A 508 27.20 -9.87 -13.76
N GLU A 509 26.65 -8.71 -14.15
CA GLU A 509 26.02 -7.77 -13.21
C GLU A 509 24.85 -8.38 -12.43
N LEU A 510 23.96 -9.12 -13.11
CA LEU A 510 22.81 -9.79 -12.50
C LEU A 510 23.24 -10.92 -11.55
N ARG A 511 24.40 -11.52 -11.80
CA ARG A 511 24.99 -12.57 -10.93
C ARG A 511 25.52 -12.02 -9.62
N LEU A 512 25.96 -10.77 -9.56
CA LEU A 512 26.49 -10.12 -8.35
C LEU A 512 25.42 -9.95 -7.25
N ALA A 513 24.17 -9.65 -7.64
CA ALA A 513 23.04 -9.43 -6.72
C ALA A 513 22.10 -10.65 -6.54
N ARG A 514 22.32 -11.74 -7.29
CA ARG A 514 21.54 -13.00 -7.28
C ARG A 514 20.09 -12.91 -7.76
N ARG A 515 19.60 -11.70 -8.04
CA ARG A 515 18.20 -11.35 -8.28
C ARG A 515 18.14 -10.18 -9.25
N GLY A 516 17.10 -10.13 -10.09
CA GLY A 516 16.86 -8.98 -10.96
C GLY A 516 15.83 -9.28 -12.04
N VAL A 517 15.52 -8.26 -12.82
CA VAL A 517 14.63 -8.31 -13.97
C VAL A 517 15.45 -7.86 -15.18
N VAL A 518 15.49 -8.69 -16.21
CA VAL A 518 15.99 -8.33 -17.53
C VAL A 518 14.84 -7.66 -18.27
N GLY A 519 14.88 -6.34 -18.28
CA GLY A 519 13.92 -5.45 -18.91
C GLY A 519 14.17 -5.22 -20.40
N PHE A 520 14.99 -6.03 -21.08
CA PHE A 520 15.43 -5.74 -22.44
C PHE A 520 14.24 -5.59 -23.40
N GLU A 521 14.34 -4.64 -24.31
CA GLU A 521 13.40 -4.49 -25.41
C GLU A 521 13.27 -5.80 -26.20
N MET A 522 12.14 -5.95 -26.88
CA MET A 522 11.90 -7.15 -27.66
C MET A 522 13.01 -7.32 -28.72
N ALA A 523 13.31 -8.57 -29.05
CA ALA A 523 14.37 -8.96 -30.00
C ALA A 523 15.84 -8.73 -29.58
N LEU A 524 16.14 -8.33 -28.33
CA LEU A 524 17.53 -8.17 -27.83
C LEU A 524 18.13 -9.45 -27.20
N GLY A 525 17.66 -10.65 -27.58
CA GLY A 525 18.24 -11.92 -27.12
C GLY A 525 18.03 -12.27 -25.63
N LYS A 526 16.84 -11.95 -25.08
CA LYS A 526 16.46 -12.32 -23.70
C LYS A 526 16.56 -13.83 -23.44
N THR A 527 16.18 -14.67 -24.40
CA THR A 527 16.24 -16.14 -24.30
C THR A 527 17.67 -16.63 -24.05
N ARG A 528 18.64 -16.14 -24.83
CA ARG A 528 20.07 -16.45 -24.63
C ARG A 528 20.57 -16.00 -23.25
N THR A 529 20.16 -14.80 -22.81
CA THR A 529 20.46 -14.29 -21.47
C THR A 529 19.89 -15.19 -20.37
N ALA A 530 18.67 -15.70 -20.54
CA ALA A 530 18.03 -16.64 -19.62
C ALA A 530 18.80 -17.96 -19.52
N ILE A 531 19.17 -18.54 -20.66
CA ILE A 531 19.96 -19.78 -20.73
C ILE A 531 21.32 -19.58 -20.06
N ALA A 532 22.02 -18.47 -20.35
CA ALA A 532 23.30 -18.15 -19.73
C ALA A 532 23.22 -18.01 -18.20
N LEU A 533 22.18 -17.35 -17.67
CA LEU A 533 21.94 -17.25 -16.22
C LEU A 533 21.69 -18.62 -15.56
N CYS A 534 21.02 -19.52 -16.25
CA CYS A 534 20.80 -20.91 -15.81
C CYS A 534 22.10 -21.73 -15.87
N LEU A 535 22.87 -21.68 -16.95
CA LEU A 535 24.14 -22.39 -17.10
C LEU A 535 25.18 -21.95 -16.07
N ALA A 536 25.28 -20.64 -15.82
CA ALA A 536 26.12 -20.05 -14.76
C ALA A 536 25.55 -20.28 -13.35
N GLY A 537 24.36 -20.88 -13.25
CA GLY A 537 23.57 -21.12 -12.04
C GLY A 537 24.16 -22.12 -11.06
N GLY A 538 23.38 -23.15 -10.73
CA GLY A 538 23.81 -24.28 -9.89
C GLY A 538 23.53 -25.61 -10.59
N ARG A 539 23.47 -26.70 -9.82
CA ARG A 539 23.24 -28.06 -10.34
C ARG A 539 21.90 -28.21 -11.06
N HIS A 540 20.82 -27.65 -10.50
CA HIS A 540 19.48 -27.71 -11.09
C HIS A 540 18.92 -26.31 -11.25
N ASN A 541 18.50 -25.96 -12.47
CA ASN A 541 17.97 -24.66 -12.82
C ASN A 541 16.61 -24.83 -13.51
N LEU A 542 15.76 -23.82 -13.46
CA LEU A 542 14.39 -23.87 -13.96
C LEU A 542 14.12 -22.66 -14.85
N ILE A 543 13.59 -22.88 -16.05
CA ILE A 543 13.06 -21.83 -16.92
C ILE A 543 11.54 -22.04 -16.98
N CYS A 544 10.79 -21.04 -16.52
CA CYS A 544 9.34 -21.04 -16.54
C CYS A 544 8.86 -20.16 -17.69
N VAL A 545 8.06 -20.72 -18.59
CA VAL A 545 7.58 -20.07 -19.82
C VAL A 545 6.07 -20.25 -19.99
N GLU A 546 5.47 -19.53 -20.93
CA GLU A 546 4.13 -19.88 -21.41
C GLU A 546 4.13 -21.22 -22.15
N ALA A 547 3.03 -21.97 -22.09
CA ALA A 547 2.98 -23.33 -22.64
C ALA A 547 3.31 -23.39 -24.13
N HIS A 548 2.92 -22.38 -24.89
CA HIS A 548 3.18 -22.30 -26.33
C HIS A 548 4.64 -21.94 -26.68
N LEU A 549 5.43 -21.40 -25.75
CA LEU A 549 6.84 -21.04 -25.94
C LEU A 549 7.80 -22.19 -25.62
N VAL A 550 7.32 -23.32 -25.10
CA VAL A 550 8.17 -24.45 -24.74
C VAL A 550 8.93 -24.97 -25.96
N GLY A 551 8.26 -25.14 -27.11
CA GLY A 551 8.89 -25.63 -28.34
C GLY A 551 10.01 -24.70 -28.84
N GLU A 552 9.73 -23.39 -28.92
CA GLU A 552 10.72 -22.37 -29.34
C GLU A 552 11.95 -22.36 -28.43
N LEU A 553 11.75 -22.45 -27.11
CA LEU A 553 12.87 -22.50 -26.15
C LEU A 553 13.74 -23.76 -26.32
N LEU A 554 13.14 -24.92 -26.65
CA LEU A 554 13.91 -26.15 -26.89
C LEU A 554 14.76 -26.05 -28.16
N THR A 555 14.22 -25.45 -29.22
CA THR A 555 14.98 -25.18 -30.45
C THR A 555 16.17 -24.28 -30.15
N GLU A 556 15.95 -23.17 -29.44
CA GLU A 556 17.01 -22.24 -29.04
C GLU A 556 18.08 -22.91 -28.15
N LEU A 557 17.69 -23.78 -27.21
CA LEU A 557 18.64 -24.55 -26.39
C LEU A 557 19.56 -25.44 -27.24
N ALA A 558 19.01 -26.08 -28.28
CA ALA A 558 19.78 -26.90 -29.21
C ALA A 558 20.69 -26.03 -30.10
N GLU A 559 20.18 -24.92 -30.64
CA GLU A 559 20.93 -24.01 -31.52
C GLU A 559 22.13 -23.35 -30.83
N VAL A 560 22.00 -22.99 -29.55
CA VAL A 560 23.12 -22.43 -28.78
C VAL A 560 24.07 -23.51 -28.22
N GLY A 561 23.87 -24.77 -28.60
CA GLY A 561 24.77 -25.88 -28.31
C GLY A 561 24.69 -26.42 -26.87
N VAL A 562 23.54 -26.29 -26.19
CA VAL A 562 23.34 -26.98 -24.90
C VAL A 562 23.16 -28.49 -25.17
N PRO A 563 23.94 -29.38 -24.51
CA PRO A 563 23.78 -30.81 -24.69
C PRO A 563 22.36 -31.28 -24.38
N LYS A 564 21.83 -32.21 -25.17
CA LYS A 564 20.46 -32.74 -24.99
C LYS A 564 20.24 -33.36 -23.60
N ASP A 565 21.28 -33.93 -23.00
CA ASP A 565 21.23 -34.53 -21.66
C ASP A 565 21.29 -33.49 -20.53
N ASP A 566 21.64 -32.24 -20.84
CA ASP A 566 21.67 -31.14 -19.87
C ASP A 566 20.29 -30.51 -19.65
N TYR A 567 19.30 -30.76 -20.53
CA TYR A 567 17.96 -30.18 -20.41
C TYR A 567 16.80 -31.16 -20.58
N GLN A 568 15.65 -30.82 -19.97
CA GLN A 568 14.38 -31.54 -20.12
C GLN A 568 13.18 -30.61 -19.97
N VAL A 569 12.00 -31.09 -20.38
CA VAL A 569 10.71 -30.49 -20.06
C VAL A 569 10.06 -31.29 -18.94
N ILE A 570 9.58 -30.61 -17.89
CA ILE A 570 8.78 -31.24 -16.84
C ILE A 570 7.35 -31.41 -17.37
N LEU A 571 6.97 -32.65 -17.63
CA LEU A 571 5.65 -33.08 -18.09
C LEU A 571 4.92 -33.93 -17.03
N SER A 572 5.67 -34.64 -16.20
CA SER A 572 5.20 -35.57 -15.18
C SER A 572 5.78 -35.25 -13.79
N PRO A 573 5.18 -35.79 -12.70
CA PRO A 573 5.72 -35.65 -11.35
C PRO A 573 7.10 -36.30 -11.18
N ASP A 574 7.40 -37.36 -11.94
CA ASP A 574 8.67 -38.09 -11.86
C ASP A 574 9.84 -37.26 -12.40
N ASP A 575 9.59 -36.41 -13.40
CA ASP A 575 10.57 -35.43 -13.91
C ASP A 575 10.98 -34.42 -12.83
N CYS A 576 10.12 -34.17 -11.82
CA CYS A 576 10.50 -33.34 -10.69
C CYS A 576 11.52 -34.05 -9.78
N SER A 577 11.59 -35.38 -9.79
CA SER A 577 12.55 -36.16 -9.01
C SER A 577 13.91 -36.22 -9.71
N ASP A 578 13.93 -36.46 -11.03
CA ASP A 578 15.13 -36.56 -11.85
C ASP A 578 15.49 -35.22 -12.53
N LEU A 579 15.87 -34.21 -11.75
CA LEU A 579 16.16 -32.87 -12.30
C LEU A 579 17.48 -32.85 -13.09
N ARG A 580 17.43 -32.35 -14.32
CA ARG A 580 18.62 -32.04 -15.13
C ARG A 580 19.23 -30.68 -14.78
N ARG A 581 20.25 -30.27 -15.54
CA ARG A 581 20.91 -28.97 -15.38
C ARG A 581 19.95 -27.81 -15.68
N ILE A 582 19.19 -27.90 -16.77
CA ILE A 582 18.12 -26.96 -17.15
C ILE A 582 16.80 -27.72 -17.24
N ASN A 583 15.78 -27.24 -16.54
CA ASN A 583 14.45 -27.82 -16.55
C ASN A 583 13.48 -26.77 -17.07
N VAL A 584 12.68 -27.11 -18.07
CA VAL A 584 11.68 -26.21 -18.66
C VAL A 584 10.30 -26.60 -18.14
N ILE A 585 9.52 -25.64 -17.68
CA ILE A 585 8.14 -25.89 -17.24
C ILE A 585 7.22 -24.75 -17.68
N ALA A 586 5.99 -25.10 -18.07
CA ALA A 586 4.97 -24.10 -18.36
C ALA A 586 4.35 -23.53 -17.06
N TYR A 587 4.02 -22.23 -17.02
CA TYR A 587 3.30 -21.62 -15.88
C TYR A 587 2.00 -22.36 -15.53
N SER A 588 1.26 -22.81 -16.55
CA SER A 588 0.03 -23.59 -16.39
C SER A 588 0.29 -24.91 -15.66
N ARG A 589 1.35 -25.63 -16.00
CA ARG A 589 1.74 -26.90 -15.36
C ARG A 589 2.31 -26.69 -13.96
N LEU A 590 3.12 -25.66 -13.75
CA LEU A 590 3.73 -25.37 -12.45
C LEU A 590 2.70 -25.24 -11.31
N ARG A 591 1.52 -24.67 -11.61
CA ARG A 591 0.40 -24.52 -10.66
C ARG A 591 -0.51 -25.75 -10.53
N MET A 592 -0.39 -26.76 -11.40
CA MET A 592 -1.30 -27.90 -11.40
C MET A 592 -1.08 -28.78 -10.16
N PRO A 593 -2.16 -29.36 -9.60
CA PRO A 593 -2.03 -30.42 -8.61
C PRO A 593 -1.47 -31.68 -9.29
N ILE A 594 -0.67 -32.44 -8.55
CA ILE A 594 -0.03 -33.69 -9.03
C ILE A 594 -1.06 -34.81 -9.15
N ASN A 595 -2.03 -34.82 -8.25
CA ASN A 595 -3.13 -35.77 -8.24
C ASN A 595 -4.43 -34.99 -7.95
N ARG A 596 -5.51 -35.31 -8.68
CA ARG A 596 -6.84 -34.72 -8.48
C ARG A 596 -7.38 -34.96 -7.06
N ALA A 597 -7.01 -36.06 -6.41
CA ALA A 597 -7.35 -36.36 -5.01
C ALA A 597 -6.56 -35.53 -3.99
N HIS A 598 -5.35 -35.05 -4.34
CA HIS A 598 -4.49 -34.27 -3.45
C HIS A 598 -4.23 -32.86 -4.00
N THR A 599 -5.27 -32.04 -3.99
CA THR A 599 -5.26 -30.68 -4.56
C THR A 599 -4.22 -29.73 -3.97
N ARG A 600 -3.70 -30.01 -2.76
CA ARG A 600 -2.67 -29.19 -2.09
C ARG A 600 -1.24 -29.43 -2.60
N ARG A 601 -0.94 -30.59 -3.19
CA ARG A 601 0.41 -30.93 -3.66
C ARG A 601 0.51 -30.63 -5.16
N THR A 602 1.29 -29.62 -5.52
CA THR A 602 1.47 -29.14 -6.90
C THR A 602 2.89 -29.38 -7.39
N TYR A 603 3.13 -29.25 -8.70
CA TYR A 603 4.49 -29.27 -9.27
C TYR A 603 5.42 -28.27 -8.56
N ALA A 604 4.95 -27.05 -8.31
CA ALA A 604 5.71 -26.06 -7.54
C ALA A 604 6.10 -26.54 -6.13
N SER A 605 5.25 -27.35 -5.48
CA SER A 605 5.56 -27.91 -4.16
C SER A 605 6.66 -28.98 -4.22
N LEU A 606 6.74 -29.78 -5.29
CA LEU A 606 7.81 -30.77 -5.49
C LEU A 606 9.17 -30.11 -5.78
N LEU A 607 9.15 -28.95 -6.42
CA LEU A 607 10.35 -28.19 -6.81
C LEU A 607 10.85 -27.25 -5.69
N ARG A 608 10.07 -27.12 -4.59
CA ARG A 608 10.35 -26.18 -3.49
C ARG A 608 11.76 -26.36 -2.94
N ARG A 609 12.55 -25.29 -2.97
CA ARG A 609 13.95 -25.21 -2.47
C ARG A 609 14.96 -26.13 -3.18
N ARG A 610 14.57 -26.83 -4.25
CA ARG A 610 15.46 -27.71 -5.04
C ARG A 610 16.13 -27.01 -6.23
N ILE A 611 15.62 -25.83 -6.60
CA ILE A 611 16.09 -25.04 -7.74
C ILE A 611 17.14 -24.00 -7.32
N ALA A 612 18.30 -24.01 -7.98
CA ALA A 612 19.38 -23.06 -7.75
C ALA A 612 19.11 -21.70 -8.42
N THR A 613 18.75 -21.70 -9.70
CA THR A 613 18.37 -20.50 -10.45
C THR A 613 17.03 -20.75 -11.13
N MET A 614 16.08 -19.84 -10.93
CA MET A 614 14.83 -19.81 -11.69
C MET A 614 14.82 -18.58 -12.59
N VAL A 615 14.48 -18.77 -13.86
CA VAL A 615 14.17 -17.70 -14.79
C VAL A 615 12.68 -17.79 -15.14
N CYS A 616 11.98 -16.68 -15.01
CA CYS A 616 10.59 -16.53 -15.43
C CYS A 616 10.56 -15.71 -16.71
N ASP A 617 10.27 -16.33 -17.85
CA ASP A 617 10.04 -15.59 -19.08
C ASP A 617 8.64 -14.98 -19.07
N GLU A 618 8.45 -13.86 -19.78
CA GLU A 618 7.22 -13.08 -19.73
C GLU A 618 6.77 -12.75 -18.29
N ALA A 619 7.73 -12.35 -17.45
CA ALA A 619 7.56 -12.14 -16.01
C ALA A 619 6.50 -11.06 -15.65
N HIS A 620 6.04 -10.27 -16.61
CA HIS A 620 4.90 -9.36 -16.42
C HIS A 620 3.60 -10.10 -16.03
N LEU A 621 3.49 -11.41 -16.31
CA LEU A 621 2.42 -12.28 -15.81
C LEU A 621 2.34 -12.31 -14.27
N LEU A 622 3.45 -12.03 -13.59
CA LEU A 622 3.53 -11.99 -12.12
C LEU A 622 2.91 -10.73 -11.50
N ARG A 623 2.39 -9.79 -12.31
CA ARG A 623 1.75 -8.55 -11.84
C ARG A 623 0.59 -8.78 -10.89
N ASN A 624 -0.14 -9.88 -11.05
CA ASN A 624 -1.23 -10.24 -10.15
C ASN A 624 -0.71 -11.29 -9.15
N PRO A 625 -0.39 -10.87 -7.92
CA PRO A 625 0.25 -11.75 -6.96
C PRO A 625 -0.75 -12.70 -6.26
N ASP A 626 -2.05 -12.56 -6.48
CA ASP A 626 -3.10 -13.50 -6.01
C ASP A 626 -3.37 -14.64 -6.99
N SER A 627 -2.89 -14.51 -8.23
CA SER A 627 -3.06 -15.55 -9.24
C SER A 627 -2.43 -16.87 -8.78
N ALA A 628 -3.05 -18.00 -9.15
CA ALA A 628 -2.50 -19.32 -8.85
C ALA A 628 -1.12 -19.53 -9.49
N GLN A 629 -0.87 -18.91 -10.66
CA GLN A 629 0.43 -18.95 -11.34
C GLN A 629 1.50 -18.23 -10.52
N THR A 630 1.25 -16.98 -10.09
CA THR A 630 2.22 -16.22 -9.29
C THR A 630 2.49 -16.92 -7.96
N ARG A 631 1.45 -17.41 -7.28
CA ARG A 631 1.62 -18.18 -6.03
C ARG A 631 2.47 -19.44 -6.23
N ALA A 632 2.29 -20.16 -7.34
CA ALA A 632 3.11 -21.33 -7.67
C ALA A 632 4.58 -20.94 -7.91
N VAL A 633 4.85 -19.85 -8.63
CA VAL A 633 6.20 -19.32 -8.86
C VAL A 633 6.89 -18.93 -7.53
N TYR A 634 6.17 -18.30 -6.60
CA TYR A 634 6.69 -18.01 -5.26
C TYR A 634 6.97 -19.29 -4.45
N ALA A 635 6.13 -20.33 -4.60
CA ALA A 635 6.24 -21.57 -3.83
C ALA A 635 7.52 -22.37 -4.13
N VAL A 636 8.07 -22.26 -5.35
CA VAL A 636 9.34 -22.89 -5.75
C VAL A 636 10.50 -22.43 -4.86
N SER A 637 10.50 -21.19 -4.39
CA SER A 637 11.51 -20.64 -3.46
C SER A 637 12.97 -20.89 -3.92
N PRO A 638 13.36 -20.46 -5.13
CA PRO A 638 14.69 -20.72 -5.67
C PRO A 638 15.78 -19.85 -5.00
N ARG A 639 17.05 -20.31 -5.05
CA ARG A 639 18.19 -19.58 -4.46
C ARG A 639 18.58 -18.29 -5.20
N ARG A 640 18.30 -18.23 -6.50
CA ARG A 640 18.44 -17.09 -7.42
C ARG A 640 17.20 -17.01 -8.30
N ARG A 641 16.75 -15.82 -8.64
CA ARG A 641 15.51 -15.62 -9.39
C ARG A 641 15.67 -14.44 -10.35
N TYR A 642 15.27 -14.64 -11.60
CA TYR A 642 15.36 -13.63 -12.64
C TYR A 642 14.05 -13.57 -13.41
N GLY A 643 13.52 -12.37 -13.61
CA GLY A 643 12.37 -12.15 -14.49
C GLY A 643 12.84 -11.64 -15.84
N MET A 644 12.25 -12.10 -16.93
CA MET A 644 12.48 -11.56 -18.28
C MET A 644 11.19 -10.90 -18.74
N THR A 645 11.22 -9.62 -19.11
CA THR A 645 10.06 -8.95 -19.69
C THR A 645 10.50 -7.74 -20.50
N GLY A 646 9.90 -7.53 -21.67
CA GLY A 646 10.13 -6.31 -22.45
C GLY A 646 9.39 -5.10 -21.92
N THR A 647 8.37 -5.33 -21.09
CA THR A 647 7.44 -4.31 -20.59
C THR A 647 7.31 -4.46 -19.07
N PRO A 648 8.33 -4.07 -18.28
CA PRO A 648 8.30 -4.20 -16.82
C PRO A 648 7.22 -3.32 -16.16
N CYS A 649 6.90 -2.16 -16.74
CA CYS A 649 5.73 -1.35 -16.43
C CYS A 649 4.80 -1.44 -17.64
N ALA A 650 3.67 -2.13 -17.52
CA ALA A 650 2.80 -2.42 -18.67
C ALA A 650 1.59 -1.49 -18.76
N ASN A 651 0.93 -1.19 -17.63
CA ASN A 651 -0.23 -0.31 -17.60
C ASN A 651 -0.07 0.85 -16.62
N LEU A 652 0.39 0.56 -15.40
CA LEU A 652 0.46 1.56 -14.34
C LEU A 652 1.77 1.40 -13.57
N PRO A 653 2.31 2.47 -12.96
CA PRO A 653 3.54 2.39 -12.16
C PRO A 653 3.48 1.34 -11.05
N ARG A 654 2.28 1.08 -10.50
CA ARG A 654 2.05 0.01 -9.52
C ARG A 654 2.41 -1.40 -10.01
N ASP A 655 2.40 -1.64 -11.32
CA ASP A 655 2.70 -2.96 -11.91
C ASP A 655 4.15 -3.38 -11.66
N LEU A 656 5.05 -2.42 -11.39
CA LEU A 656 6.45 -2.66 -11.04
C LEU A 656 6.60 -3.37 -9.69
N LEU A 657 5.74 -3.05 -8.72
CA LEU A 657 5.89 -3.52 -7.35
C LEU A 657 5.78 -5.04 -7.22
N PRO A 658 4.76 -5.74 -7.73
CA PRO A 658 4.67 -7.20 -7.63
C PRO A 658 5.86 -7.92 -8.28
N LEU A 659 6.33 -7.41 -9.42
CA LEU A 659 7.47 -7.95 -10.15
C LEU A 659 8.78 -7.79 -9.35
N ILE A 660 9.03 -6.58 -8.84
CA ILE A 660 10.21 -6.29 -8.02
C ILE A 660 10.12 -6.96 -6.65
N ALA A 661 8.95 -7.06 -6.02
CA ALA A 661 8.77 -7.81 -4.77
C ALA A 661 9.11 -9.30 -4.95
N TRP A 662 8.75 -9.88 -6.10
CA TRP A 662 9.17 -11.25 -6.40
C TRP A 662 10.68 -11.35 -6.58
N ALA A 663 11.28 -10.48 -7.40
CA ALA A 663 12.71 -10.50 -7.70
C ALA A 663 13.57 -10.10 -6.48
N GLY A 664 13.37 -8.89 -5.96
CA GLY A 664 14.08 -8.25 -4.86
C GLY A 664 13.77 -8.81 -3.47
N GLY A 665 12.59 -9.40 -3.26
CA GLY A 665 12.11 -9.85 -1.95
C GLY A 665 10.97 -8.98 -1.43
N ASP A 666 10.25 -9.48 -0.42
CA ASP A 666 9.04 -8.86 0.10
C ASP A 666 9.30 -8.17 1.45
N GLY A 667 9.38 -6.83 1.45
CA GLY A 667 9.61 -6.04 2.68
C GLY A 667 10.97 -6.35 3.32
N THR A 668 12.02 -6.28 2.52
CA THR A 668 13.44 -6.52 2.85
C THR A 668 14.23 -5.22 2.89
N ALA A 669 15.46 -5.25 3.42
CA ALA A 669 16.31 -4.07 3.47
C ALA A 669 16.56 -3.42 2.08
N VAL A 670 16.66 -4.25 1.04
CA VAL A 670 16.92 -3.81 -0.34
C VAL A 670 15.64 -3.36 -1.05
N GLN A 671 14.55 -4.12 -0.89
CA GLN A 671 13.21 -3.83 -1.40
C GLN A 671 12.32 -3.58 -0.18
N PRO A 672 12.01 -2.33 0.21
CA PRO A 672 11.30 -2.06 1.46
C PRO A 672 9.78 -2.20 1.36
N TYR A 673 9.20 -2.17 0.16
CA TYR A 673 7.75 -2.19 -0.04
C TYR A 673 7.18 -3.60 0.06
N GLY A 674 6.93 -4.05 1.30
CA GLY A 674 6.31 -5.35 1.57
C GLY A 674 4.82 -5.43 1.25
N ARG A 675 4.43 -6.55 0.66
CA ARG A 675 3.05 -6.99 0.45
C ARG A 675 2.52 -7.77 1.64
N PHE A 676 3.25 -8.80 2.06
CA PHE A 676 2.89 -9.62 3.24
C PHE A 676 3.59 -9.15 4.50
N HIS A 677 4.59 -8.28 4.34
CA HIS A 677 5.33 -7.63 5.40
C HIS A 677 5.05 -6.12 5.41
N PRO A 678 5.24 -5.45 6.56
CA PRO A 678 5.17 -3.99 6.61
C PRO A 678 6.14 -3.33 5.63
N TYR A 679 5.88 -2.08 5.28
CA TYR A 679 6.90 -1.22 4.71
C TYR A 679 8.10 -1.19 5.64
N LEU A 680 9.28 -1.54 5.14
CA LEU A 680 10.46 -1.65 5.97
C LEU A 680 11.08 -0.27 6.21
N ASP A 681 10.64 0.35 7.29
CA ASP A 681 11.18 1.59 7.82
C ASP A 681 12.22 1.28 8.93
N PRO A 682 13.41 1.89 8.93
CA PRO A 682 14.37 1.75 10.02
C PRO A 682 13.79 2.08 11.40
N LEU A 683 12.78 2.96 11.49
CA LEU A 683 12.09 3.30 12.74
C LEU A 683 11.39 2.11 13.40
N LEU A 684 11.08 1.06 12.63
CA LEU A 684 10.43 -0.16 13.14
C LEU A 684 11.27 -0.88 14.20
N LEU A 685 12.59 -0.64 14.26
CA LEU A 685 13.43 -1.19 15.31
C LEU A 685 13.05 -0.60 16.67
N ALA A 686 12.83 0.72 16.70
CA ALA A 686 12.51 1.47 17.89
C ALA A 686 11.02 1.30 18.27
N SER A 687 10.12 1.33 17.29
CA SER A 687 8.68 1.18 17.53
C SER A 687 7.95 0.74 16.27
N MET A 688 7.00 -0.18 16.43
CA MET A 688 6.09 -0.65 15.38
C MET A 688 4.83 0.22 15.23
N LEU A 689 4.70 1.31 16.00
CA LEU A 689 3.62 2.29 15.83
C LEU A 689 3.48 2.82 14.38
N PRO A 690 4.55 3.19 13.66
CA PRO A 690 4.45 3.65 12.28
C PRO A 690 4.37 2.50 11.26
N ALA A 691 4.10 1.25 11.67
CA ALA A 691 4.06 0.13 10.74
C ALA A 691 2.87 0.25 9.78
N ARG A 692 3.17 0.51 8.50
CA ARG A 692 2.19 0.62 7.40
C ARG A 692 2.37 -0.53 6.41
N ARG A 693 1.37 -0.81 5.57
CA ARG A 693 1.51 -1.80 4.50
C ARG A 693 2.38 -1.22 3.38
N GLY A 694 3.34 -1.98 2.87
CA GLY A 694 4.24 -1.48 1.82
C GLY A 694 3.54 -1.14 0.51
N VAL A 695 2.43 -1.82 0.19
CA VAL A 695 1.60 -1.49 -0.98
C VAL A 695 0.96 -0.09 -0.89
N ASP A 696 0.56 0.34 0.31
CA ASP A 696 -0.06 1.66 0.50
C ASP A 696 1.00 2.75 0.37
N VAL A 697 2.14 2.57 1.05
CA VAL A 697 3.28 3.50 0.98
C VAL A 697 3.83 3.60 -0.44
N PHE A 698 3.82 2.51 -1.21
CA PHE A 698 4.21 2.55 -2.62
C PHE A 698 3.24 3.39 -3.45
N ARG A 699 1.93 3.14 -3.30
CA ARG A 699 0.89 3.87 -4.02
C ARG A 699 0.96 5.36 -3.74
N GLU A 700 1.08 5.75 -2.48
CA GLU A 700 1.16 7.15 -2.05
C GLU A 700 2.40 7.90 -2.55
N ARG A 701 3.50 7.21 -2.82
CA ARG A 701 4.75 7.85 -3.24
C ARG A 701 4.92 7.91 -4.76
N HIS A 702 4.31 6.98 -5.48
CA HIS A 702 4.67 6.69 -6.87
C HIS A 702 3.49 6.63 -7.85
N VAL A 703 2.25 6.64 -7.36
CA VAL A 703 1.05 6.49 -8.18
C VAL A 703 0.18 7.73 -8.05
N VAL A 704 -0.07 8.38 -9.19
CA VAL A 704 -0.98 9.52 -9.24
C VAL A 704 -2.43 9.03 -9.23
N THR A 705 -3.23 9.59 -8.32
CA THR A 705 -4.69 9.45 -8.33
C THR A 705 -5.34 10.79 -8.62
N GLU A 706 -6.12 10.87 -9.70
CA GLU A 706 -6.88 12.06 -10.04
C GLU A 706 -8.33 11.89 -9.60
N TRP A 707 -8.96 12.99 -9.17
CA TRP A 707 -10.39 13.01 -8.91
C TRP A 707 -11.12 12.97 -10.23
N VAL A 708 -12.00 11.99 -10.39
CA VAL A 708 -13.02 12.05 -11.43
C VAL A 708 -14.23 12.70 -10.78
N THR A 709 -14.48 13.95 -11.11
CA THR A 709 -15.72 14.66 -10.78
C THR A 709 -16.89 13.79 -11.24
N ASN A 710 -17.91 13.64 -10.40
CA ASN A 710 -19.17 13.07 -10.84
C ASN A 710 -19.86 14.11 -11.72
N GLU A 711 -19.45 14.24 -12.98
CA GLU A 711 -19.92 15.29 -13.91
C GLU A 711 -21.32 15.03 -14.49
N PHE A 712 -22.26 14.72 -13.58
CA PHE A 712 -23.69 15.02 -13.70
C PHE A 712 -24.30 15.42 -12.34
N ALA A 713 -23.48 15.64 -11.31
CA ALA A 713 -23.88 16.30 -10.08
C ALA A 713 -23.31 17.71 -10.10
N GLU A 714 -24.15 18.71 -9.92
CA GLU A 714 -23.75 20.12 -9.78
C GLU A 714 -22.88 20.42 -8.54
N ASP A 715 -22.44 19.38 -7.81
CA ASP A 715 -21.69 19.50 -6.57
C ASP A 715 -20.31 18.82 -6.68
N LEU A 716 -19.25 19.65 -6.63
CA LEU A 716 -17.81 19.29 -6.64
C LEU A 716 -17.40 18.36 -5.49
N ARG A 717 -18.30 18.06 -4.55
CA ARG A 717 -18.03 17.27 -3.34
C ARG A 717 -18.18 15.77 -3.51
N SER A 718 -18.82 15.30 -4.60
CA SER A 718 -18.99 13.87 -4.86
C SER A 718 -18.17 13.44 -6.08
N GLY A 719 -17.13 12.64 -5.87
CA GLY A 719 -16.27 12.12 -6.94
C GLY A 719 -15.58 10.83 -6.48
N ALA A 720 -14.97 10.10 -7.41
CA ALA A 720 -14.16 8.92 -7.09
C ALA A 720 -12.73 9.13 -7.59
N LYS A 721 -11.74 8.85 -6.73
CA LYS A 721 -10.32 8.88 -7.12
C LYS A 721 -10.00 7.70 -8.04
N ARG A 722 -9.44 7.95 -9.22
CA ARG A 722 -8.94 6.91 -10.14
C ARG A 722 -7.44 7.04 -10.33
N GLU A 723 -6.76 5.90 -10.40
CA GLU A 723 -5.34 5.87 -10.75
C GLU A 723 -5.19 6.19 -12.25
N VAL A 724 -4.27 7.10 -12.55
CA VAL A 724 -3.92 7.46 -13.93
C VAL A 724 -2.53 6.93 -14.29
N PRO A 725 -2.21 6.70 -15.57
CA PRO A 725 -0.90 6.26 -16.00
C PRO A 725 0.08 7.45 -15.98
N LYS A 726 0.37 7.96 -14.78
CA LYS A 726 1.37 8.98 -14.49
C LYS A 726 2.20 8.54 -13.30
N VAL A 727 3.46 8.97 -13.27
CA VAL A 727 4.41 8.65 -12.20
C VAL A 727 4.50 9.83 -11.23
N GLU A 728 4.23 9.57 -9.96
CA GLU A 728 4.58 10.49 -8.89
C GLU A 728 6.01 10.19 -8.39
N GLY A 729 6.74 11.20 -7.89
CA GLY A 729 8.06 10.95 -7.29
C GLY A 729 9.09 10.30 -8.21
N LEU A 730 9.16 10.70 -9.49
CA LEU A 730 9.93 10.03 -10.55
C LEU A 730 11.39 9.69 -10.17
N ALA A 731 12.12 10.62 -9.54
CA ALA A 731 13.49 10.38 -9.10
C ALA A 731 13.59 9.26 -8.05
N GLN A 732 12.65 9.23 -7.11
CA GLN A 732 12.58 8.21 -6.06
C GLN A 732 12.18 6.85 -6.65
N LEU A 733 11.25 6.83 -7.62
CA LEU A 733 10.89 5.61 -8.35
C LEU A 733 12.09 5.06 -9.12
N ARG A 734 12.82 5.91 -9.86
CA ARG A 734 14.02 5.53 -10.63
C ARG A 734 15.12 4.97 -9.73
N ALA A 735 15.41 5.65 -8.61
CA ALA A 735 16.37 5.18 -7.62
C ALA A 735 15.98 3.82 -7.03
N TRP A 736 14.68 3.59 -6.80
CA TRP A 736 14.17 2.30 -6.35
C TRP A 736 14.26 1.21 -7.42
N VAL A 737 13.97 1.52 -8.69
CA VAL A 737 14.00 0.55 -9.81
C VAL A 737 15.43 0.15 -10.20
N ALA A 738 16.37 1.09 -10.16
CA ALA A 738 17.73 0.94 -10.70
C ALA A 738 18.50 -0.32 -10.24
N PRO A 739 18.40 -0.80 -8.99
CA PRO A 739 19.10 -2.01 -8.56
C PRO A 739 18.42 -3.32 -9.02
N PHE A 740 17.18 -3.26 -9.48
CA PHE A 740 16.39 -4.45 -9.81
C PHE A 740 16.20 -4.68 -11.29
N ILE A 741 16.09 -3.64 -12.11
CA ILE A 741 15.78 -3.77 -13.54
C ILE A 741 16.99 -3.41 -14.40
N LYS A 742 17.53 -4.38 -15.14
CA LYS A 742 18.51 -4.16 -16.19
C LYS A 742 17.77 -3.92 -17.49
N ARG A 743 17.72 -2.68 -17.95
CA ARG A 743 17.02 -2.26 -19.16
C ARG A 743 18.02 -1.97 -20.28
N ARG A 744 17.70 -2.41 -21.50
CA ARG A 744 18.45 -2.22 -22.76
C ARG A 744 17.45 -1.91 -23.86
N VAL A 745 17.83 -1.04 -24.79
CA VAL A 745 17.04 -0.65 -25.96
C VAL A 745 17.89 -0.78 -27.22
N ALA A 746 17.27 -1.02 -28.37
CA ALA A 746 18.00 -1.39 -29.59
C ALA A 746 19.01 -0.32 -30.06
N GLN A 747 18.69 0.94 -29.83
CA GLN A 747 19.48 2.11 -30.26
C GLN A 747 20.70 2.39 -29.37
N GLU A 748 20.83 1.71 -28.23
CA GLU A 748 21.97 1.90 -27.33
C GLU A 748 23.29 1.50 -28.04
N PRO A 749 24.39 2.28 -27.93
CA PRO A 749 25.62 2.04 -28.69
C PRO A 749 26.19 0.63 -28.58
N GLU A 750 26.21 0.03 -27.38
CA GLU A 750 26.70 -1.34 -27.19
C GLU A 750 25.75 -2.42 -27.75
N VAL A 751 24.46 -2.12 -27.86
CA VAL A 751 23.44 -3.03 -28.39
C VAL A 751 23.42 -2.96 -29.92
N ALA A 752 23.50 -1.75 -30.48
CA ALA A 752 23.49 -1.46 -31.92
C ALA A 752 24.66 -2.09 -32.70
N LYS A 753 25.72 -2.55 -32.00
CA LYS A 753 26.81 -3.34 -32.57
C LYS A 753 26.35 -4.73 -33.03
N TYR A 754 25.34 -5.31 -32.39
CA TYR A 754 24.89 -6.68 -32.62
C TYR A 754 23.48 -6.76 -33.18
N VAL A 755 22.62 -5.80 -32.81
CA VAL A 755 21.23 -5.77 -33.24
C VAL A 755 20.97 -4.48 -34.00
N ARG A 756 20.65 -4.59 -35.28
CA ARG A 756 20.22 -3.47 -36.11
C ARG A 756 18.88 -3.83 -36.73
N THR A 757 17.90 -2.98 -36.50
CA THR A 757 16.60 -3.04 -37.17
C THR A 757 16.44 -1.71 -37.88
N PRO A 758 15.98 -1.69 -39.15
CA PRO A 758 15.66 -0.45 -39.83
C PRO A 758 14.72 0.42 -38.99
N PRO A 759 14.86 1.76 -39.03
CA PRO A 759 13.90 2.64 -38.38
C PRO A 759 12.51 2.36 -38.93
N HIS A 760 11.51 2.45 -38.06
CA HIS A 760 10.11 2.26 -38.43
C HIS A 760 9.34 3.56 -38.25
N GLU A 761 8.21 3.65 -38.94
CA GLU A 761 7.29 4.77 -38.87
C GLU A 761 5.95 4.31 -38.32
N VAL A 762 5.31 5.15 -37.51
CA VAL A 762 3.93 4.96 -37.07
C VAL A 762 3.12 6.13 -37.61
N VAL A 763 2.10 5.84 -38.42
CA VAL A 763 1.22 6.82 -39.04
C VAL A 763 -0.18 6.66 -38.44
N HIS A 764 -0.75 7.77 -37.97
CA HIS A 764 -2.06 7.79 -37.36
C HIS A 764 -3.09 8.34 -38.35
N HIS A 765 -4.18 7.60 -38.58
CA HIS A 765 -5.26 8.00 -39.47
C HIS A 765 -6.56 8.17 -38.68
N VAL A 766 -7.08 9.40 -38.68
CA VAL A 766 -8.45 9.69 -38.24
C VAL A 766 -9.37 9.48 -39.44
N VAL A 767 -10.21 8.45 -39.37
CA VAL A 767 -11.12 8.07 -40.46
C VAL A 767 -12.48 8.71 -40.20
N PRO A 768 -13.04 9.53 -41.12
CA PRO A 768 -14.34 10.13 -40.92
C PRO A 768 -15.43 9.07 -40.85
N TRP A 769 -16.51 9.36 -40.13
CA TRP A 769 -17.66 8.47 -40.05
C TRP A 769 -18.48 8.48 -41.34
N ASP A 770 -19.00 7.31 -41.71
CA ASP A 770 -20.18 7.25 -42.58
C ASP A 770 -21.42 7.67 -41.77
N ALA A 771 -22.29 8.50 -42.35
CA ALA A 771 -23.48 9.00 -41.66
C ALA A 771 -24.36 7.87 -41.07
N ALA A 772 -24.60 6.80 -41.84
CA ALA A 772 -25.38 5.66 -41.39
C ALA A 772 -24.69 4.83 -40.29
N HIS A 773 -23.35 4.73 -40.32
CA HIS A 773 -22.60 4.03 -39.27
C HIS A 773 -22.53 4.85 -37.98
N LEU A 774 -22.34 6.16 -38.09
CA LEU A 774 -22.37 7.08 -36.95
C LEU A 774 -23.71 7.02 -36.23
N SER A 775 -24.82 7.05 -36.97
CA SER A 775 -26.14 6.97 -36.37
C SER A 775 -26.35 5.66 -35.62
N TYR A 776 -26.00 4.51 -36.24
CA TYR A 776 -26.03 3.21 -35.55
C TYR A 776 -25.20 3.22 -34.26
N TRP A 777 -23.97 3.73 -34.32
CA TRP A 777 -23.08 3.79 -33.15
C TRP A 777 -23.61 4.70 -32.04
N LEU A 778 -24.18 5.85 -32.38
CA LEU A 778 -24.77 6.79 -31.42
C LEU A 778 -26.01 6.19 -30.72
N THR A 779 -26.82 5.42 -31.43
CA THR A 779 -27.96 4.69 -30.81
C THR A 779 -27.46 3.74 -29.72
N VAL A 780 -26.38 2.98 -30.00
CA VAL A 780 -25.75 2.10 -29.00
C VAL A 780 -25.16 2.91 -27.83
N ALA A 781 -24.55 4.07 -28.10
CA ALA A 781 -23.93 4.94 -27.09
C ALA A 781 -24.95 5.65 -26.17
N ASP A 782 -26.07 6.11 -26.71
CA ASP A 782 -27.10 6.78 -25.93
C ASP A 782 -27.82 5.80 -25.00
N GLU A 783 -28.14 4.60 -25.47
CA GLU A 783 -28.75 3.57 -24.62
C GLU A 783 -27.78 3.08 -23.53
N PHE A 784 -26.48 3.03 -23.84
CA PHE A 784 -25.44 2.82 -22.83
C PHE A 784 -25.49 3.89 -21.73
N THR A 785 -25.57 5.16 -22.13
CA THR A 785 -25.61 6.32 -21.22
C THR A 785 -26.84 6.25 -20.33
N ASN A 786 -28.03 6.07 -20.91
CA ASN A 786 -29.30 5.99 -20.18
C ASN A 786 -29.32 4.84 -19.17
N TRP A 787 -28.90 3.64 -19.58
CA TRP A 787 -28.81 2.53 -18.65
C TRP A 787 -27.79 2.79 -17.54
N TYR A 788 -26.63 3.36 -17.85
CA TYR A 788 -25.60 3.63 -16.86
C TYR A 788 -26.13 4.54 -15.75
N HIS A 789 -26.89 5.58 -16.12
CA HIS A 789 -27.58 6.44 -15.15
C HIS A 789 -28.58 5.66 -14.28
N HIS A 790 -29.45 4.85 -14.88
CA HIS A 790 -30.45 4.07 -14.12
C HIS A 790 -29.80 3.02 -13.20
N ALA A 791 -28.83 2.26 -13.70
CA ALA A 791 -28.12 1.24 -12.93
C ALA A 791 -27.32 1.86 -11.77
N ARG A 792 -26.76 3.06 -11.97
CA ARG A 792 -26.07 3.81 -10.92
C ARG A 792 -27.02 4.31 -9.85
N ALA A 793 -28.16 4.89 -10.24
CA ALA A 793 -29.17 5.36 -9.30
C ALA A 793 -29.64 4.21 -8.40
N GLN A 794 -29.96 3.05 -8.99
CA GLN A 794 -30.35 1.86 -8.22
C GLN A 794 -29.24 1.34 -7.30
N ALA A 795 -27.98 1.32 -7.76
CA ALA A 795 -26.85 0.87 -6.96
C ALA A 795 -26.59 1.81 -5.76
N SER A 796 -26.70 3.12 -5.96
CA SER A 796 -26.58 4.14 -4.91
C SER A 796 -27.68 4.00 -3.86
N HIS A 797 -28.94 3.80 -4.28
CA HIS A 797 -30.06 3.57 -3.36
C HIS A 797 -29.89 2.30 -2.50
N GLN A 798 -29.18 1.30 -3.01
CA GLN A 798 -28.92 0.04 -2.29
C GLN A 798 -27.58 0.03 -1.51
N GLY A 799 -26.82 1.13 -1.51
CA GLY A 799 -25.48 1.18 -0.91
C GLY A 799 -24.46 0.23 -1.56
N LYS A 800 -24.69 -0.18 -2.81
CA LYS A 800 -23.85 -1.13 -3.56
C LYS A 800 -23.05 -0.40 -4.64
N GLN A 801 -21.84 -0.90 -4.93
CA GLN A 801 -21.10 -0.44 -6.10
C GLN A 801 -21.68 -1.05 -7.38
N LEU A 802 -21.60 -0.30 -8.49
CA LEU A 802 -21.98 -0.75 -9.83
C LEU A 802 -21.27 -2.06 -10.19
N ASN A 803 -22.02 -2.99 -10.77
CA ASN A 803 -21.46 -4.28 -11.19
C ASN A 803 -20.47 -4.08 -12.35
N LEU A 804 -19.18 -4.25 -12.06
CA LEU A 804 -18.07 -4.11 -13.01
C LEU A 804 -18.26 -4.97 -14.28
N ILE A 805 -18.90 -6.13 -14.15
CA ILE A 805 -19.16 -7.04 -15.28
C ILE A 805 -20.13 -6.40 -16.28
N ALA A 806 -21.15 -5.71 -15.79
CA ALA A 806 -22.16 -5.06 -16.64
C ALA A 806 -21.57 -3.84 -17.39
N LEU A 807 -20.65 -3.09 -16.75
CA LEU A 807 -19.92 -1.99 -17.40
C LEU A 807 -18.97 -2.50 -18.50
N LEU A 808 -18.23 -3.58 -18.22
CA LEU A 808 -17.30 -4.18 -19.19
C LEU A 808 -18.03 -4.78 -20.41
N ALA A 809 -19.16 -5.45 -20.21
CA ALA A 809 -19.97 -6.00 -21.29
C ALA A 809 -20.41 -4.92 -22.28
N ARG A 810 -20.74 -3.71 -21.78
CA ARG A 810 -21.24 -2.61 -22.60
C ARG A 810 -20.16 -1.76 -23.25
N ILE A 811 -18.99 -1.61 -22.64
CA ILE A 811 -17.78 -1.14 -23.35
C ILE A 811 -17.48 -2.06 -24.55
N GLY A 812 -17.64 -3.38 -24.35
CA GLY A 812 -17.57 -4.38 -25.42
C GLY A 812 -18.57 -4.11 -26.55
N ALA A 813 -19.81 -3.75 -26.22
CA ALA A 813 -20.83 -3.41 -27.21
C ALA A 813 -20.46 -2.19 -28.06
N LEU A 814 -19.95 -1.10 -27.45
CA LEU A 814 -19.50 0.08 -28.19
C LEU A 814 -18.29 -0.20 -29.09
N LEU A 815 -17.35 -1.04 -28.63
CA LEU A 815 -16.24 -1.50 -29.45
C LEU A 815 -16.72 -2.35 -30.63
N MET A 816 -17.71 -3.22 -30.42
CA MET A 816 -18.31 -4.00 -31.52
C MET A 816 -19.04 -3.10 -32.50
N ALA A 817 -19.83 -2.13 -32.02
CA ALA A 817 -20.52 -1.15 -32.87
C ALA A 817 -19.54 -0.35 -33.75
N GLY A 818 -18.36 0.01 -33.22
CA GLY A 818 -17.34 0.75 -33.97
C GLY A 818 -16.49 -0.12 -34.90
N ASN A 819 -16.14 -1.34 -34.49
CA ASN A 819 -15.14 -2.17 -35.19
C ASN A 819 -15.75 -3.28 -36.07
N PHE A 820 -16.80 -3.95 -35.62
CA PHE A 820 -17.40 -5.10 -36.33
C PHE A 820 -18.92 -5.18 -36.13
N PRO A 821 -19.68 -4.15 -36.55
CA PRO A 821 -21.12 -4.11 -36.32
C PRO A 821 -21.90 -5.09 -37.22
N GLN A 822 -21.24 -5.72 -38.21
CA GLN A 822 -21.81 -6.79 -39.04
C GLN A 822 -22.07 -8.08 -38.26
N HIS A 823 -21.42 -8.26 -37.10
CA HIS A 823 -21.73 -9.37 -36.20
C HIS A 823 -23.08 -9.20 -35.48
N GLY A 824 -23.56 -7.96 -35.40
CA GLY A 824 -24.63 -7.55 -34.52
C GLY A 824 -24.14 -7.18 -33.12
N VAL A 825 -24.83 -6.21 -32.53
CA VAL A 825 -24.70 -5.88 -31.11
C VAL A 825 -26.00 -6.32 -30.43
N GLU A 826 -25.87 -7.06 -29.34
CA GLU A 826 -27.02 -7.57 -28.58
C GLU A 826 -27.95 -6.42 -28.20
N GLY A 827 -29.22 -6.49 -28.63
CA GLY A 827 -30.23 -5.44 -28.42
C GLY A 827 -30.36 -4.40 -29.55
N PHE A 828 -29.43 -4.32 -30.50
CA PHE A 828 -29.39 -3.24 -31.50
C PHE A 828 -29.41 -3.70 -32.96
N GLY A 829 -29.51 -5.00 -33.23
CA GLY A 829 -29.49 -5.55 -34.59
C GLY A 829 -28.12 -5.44 -35.27
N VAL A 830 -28.11 -5.62 -36.60
CA VAL A 830 -26.88 -5.75 -37.41
C VAL A 830 -26.74 -4.55 -38.37
N TYR A 831 -25.54 -3.96 -38.44
CA TYR A 831 -25.17 -3.05 -39.52
C TYR A 831 -24.42 -3.83 -40.61
N GLY A 832 -25.09 -4.15 -41.71
CA GLY A 832 -24.57 -5.09 -42.73
C GLY A 832 -23.56 -4.52 -43.73
N ARG A 833 -23.38 -3.20 -43.84
CA ARG A 833 -22.47 -2.57 -44.81
C ARG A 833 -21.05 -2.47 -44.25
N LEU A 834 -20.01 -2.37 -45.10
CA LEU A 834 -18.66 -2.07 -44.65
C LEU A 834 -18.60 -0.65 -44.06
N THR A 835 -17.99 -0.50 -42.89
CA THR A 835 -17.80 0.81 -42.26
C THR A 835 -16.69 1.61 -42.96
N SER A 836 -16.67 2.93 -42.80
CA SER A 836 -15.60 3.78 -43.34
C SER A 836 -14.21 3.30 -42.90
N LYS A 837 -14.06 2.92 -41.62
CA LYS A 837 -12.80 2.36 -41.08
C LYS A 837 -12.39 1.04 -41.73
N GLN A 838 -13.35 0.13 -41.98
CA GLN A 838 -13.08 -1.15 -42.65
C GLN A 838 -12.69 -0.95 -44.12
N ARG A 839 -13.40 -0.08 -44.85
CA ARG A 839 -13.06 0.27 -46.24
C ARG A 839 -11.65 0.87 -46.33
N PHE A 840 -11.34 1.82 -45.45
CA PHE A 840 -10.01 2.41 -45.39
C PHE A 840 -8.92 1.35 -45.13
N ALA A 841 -9.13 0.43 -44.19
CA ALA A 841 -8.18 -0.65 -43.93
C ALA A 841 -7.93 -1.54 -45.16
N ILE A 842 -9.00 -1.89 -45.89
CA ILE A 842 -8.94 -2.71 -47.12
C ILE A 842 -8.15 -1.95 -48.21
N GLU A 843 -8.50 -0.69 -48.47
CA GLU A 843 -7.86 0.15 -49.48
C GLU A 843 -6.37 0.34 -49.19
N ARG A 844 -6.00 0.59 -47.93
CA ARG A 844 -4.59 0.68 -47.50
C ARG A 844 -3.85 -0.64 -47.69
N ALA A 845 -4.46 -1.78 -47.33
CA ALA A 845 -3.84 -3.08 -47.51
C ALA A 845 -3.57 -3.38 -48.99
N ILE A 846 -4.54 -3.09 -49.87
CA ILE A 846 -4.42 -3.26 -51.32
C ILE A 846 -3.31 -2.34 -51.87
N TYR A 847 -3.30 -1.07 -51.45
CA TYR A 847 -2.28 -0.11 -51.85
C TYR A 847 -0.87 -0.63 -51.54
N HIS A 848 -0.62 -1.06 -50.28
CA HIS A 848 0.69 -1.55 -49.87
C HIS A 848 1.12 -2.81 -50.62
N VAL A 849 0.21 -3.74 -50.86
CA VAL A 849 0.52 -4.94 -51.64
C VAL A 849 0.89 -4.59 -53.08
N ARG A 850 0.14 -3.67 -53.71
CA ARG A 850 0.45 -3.19 -55.08
C ARG A 850 1.78 -2.43 -55.15
N ASP A 851 2.17 -1.76 -54.06
CA ASP A 851 3.48 -1.13 -53.87
C ASP A 851 4.60 -2.15 -53.55
N GLY A 852 4.31 -3.46 -53.63
CA GLY A 852 5.31 -4.53 -53.48
C GLY A 852 5.66 -4.85 -52.03
N HIS A 853 4.75 -4.61 -51.09
CA HIS A 853 4.95 -4.89 -49.67
C HIS A 853 4.02 -5.98 -49.13
N LYS A 854 4.59 -7.01 -48.47
CA LYS A 854 3.79 -7.94 -47.66
C LYS A 854 3.21 -7.19 -46.45
N THR A 855 1.90 -7.35 -46.27
CA THR A 855 1.10 -6.52 -45.35
C THR A 855 0.34 -7.37 -44.35
N ILE A 856 0.28 -6.92 -43.09
CA ILE A 856 -0.53 -7.54 -42.04
C ILE A 856 -1.60 -6.56 -41.57
N VAL A 857 -2.87 -6.97 -41.60
CA VAL A 857 -3.99 -6.20 -41.05
C VAL A 857 -4.39 -6.82 -39.71
N TYR A 858 -4.26 -6.06 -38.62
CA TYR A 858 -4.58 -6.48 -37.27
C TYR A 858 -6.01 -6.11 -36.89
N VAL A 859 -6.77 -7.11 -36.43
CA VAL A 859 -8.16 -6.98 -35.96
C VAL A 859 -8.36 -7.69 -34.63
N GLU A 860 -9.47 -7.47 -33.92
CA GLU A 860 -9.76 -8.16 -32.65
C GLU A 860 -10.65 -9.40 -32.83
N ASN A 861 -11.52 -9.42 -33.85
CA ASN A 861 -12.53 -10.47 -34.03
C ASN A 861 -12.18 -11.42 -35.22
N PRO A 862 -12.26 -12.76 -35.04
CA PRO A 862 -12.07 -13.72 -36.13
C PRO A 862 -13.00 -13.52 -37.32
N GLY A 863 -14.28 -13.20 -37.09
CA GLY A 863 -15.25 -12.91 -38.12
C GLY A 863 -14.89 -11.68 -38.96
N LEU A 864 -14.37 -10.63 -38.31
CA LEU A 864 -13.85 -9.46 -39.02
C LEU A 864 -12.60 -9.82 -39.84
N ALA A 865 -11.73 -10.70 -39.32
CA ALA A 865 -10.56 -11.15 -40.07
C ALA A 865 -10.96 -11.86 -41.37
N ASN A 866 -11.98 -12.73 -41.30
CA ASN A 866 -12.55 -13.40 -42.46
C ASN A 866 -13.20 -12.42 -43.43
N LEU A 867 -13.97 -11.45 -42.93
CA LEU A 867 -14.61 -10.43 -43.75
C LEU A 867 -13.57 -9.62 -44.54
N LEU A 868 -12.58 -9.03 -43.87
CA LEU A 868 -11.59 -8.20 -44.57
C LEU A 868 -10.72 -9.03 -45.53
N ALA A 869 -10.33 -10.25 -45.16
CA ALA A 869 -9.55 -11.11 -46.06
C ALA A 869 -10.33 -11.47 -47.33
N LYS A 870 -11.65 -11.73 -47.20
CA LYS A 870 -12.54 -11.96 -48.33
C LYS A 870 -12.63 -10.74 -49.25
N GLU A 871 -12.87 -9.56 -48.68
CA GLU A 871 -13.01 -8.32 -49.47
C GLU A 871 -11.69 -7.93 -50.17
N ILE A 872 -10.54 -8.09 -49.51
CA ILE A 872 -9.22 -7.86 -50.13
C ILE A 872 -8.99 -8.85 -51.28
N SER A 873 -9.37 -10.12 -51.11
CA SER A 873 -9.27 -11.14 -52.16
C SER A 873 -10.18 -10.85 -53.33
N ALA A 874 -11.41 -10.40 -53.08
CA ALA A 874 -12.36 -9.98 -54.11
C ALA A 874 -11.84 -8.79 -54.94
N ALA A 875 -10.98 -7.95 -54.36
CA ALA A 875 -10.29 -6.85 -55.05
C ALA A 875 -9.01 -7.28 -55.81
N GLY A 876 -8.76 -8.58 -55.95
CA GLY A 876 -7.66 -9.15 -56.73
C GLY A 876 -6.31 -9.25 -56.00
N VAL A 877 -6.30 -9.13 -54.66
CA VAL A 877 -5.08 -9.29 -53.85
C VAL A 877 -5.16 -10.57 -53.04
N ALA A 878 -4.19 -11.48 -53.22
CA ALA A 878 -4.13 -12.73 -52.45
C ALA A 878 -4.01 -12.45 -50.94
N ALA A 879 -5.10 -12.71 -50.21
CA ALA A 879 -5.20 -12.45 -48.77
C ALA A 879 -5.72 -13.67 -48.00
N MET A 880 -5.24 -13.85 -46.76
CA MET A 880 -5.69 -14.94 -45.90
C MET A 880 -6.11 -14.45 -44.50
N PRO A 881 -7.15 -15.02 -43.88
CA PRO A 881 -7.45 -14.80 -42.48
C PRO A 881 -6.50 -15.62 -41.58
N PHE A 882 -6.15 -15.09 -40.42
CA PHE A 882 -5.24 -15.74 -39.47
C PHE A 882 -5.66 -15.51 -38.01
N HIS A 883 -6.40 -16.46 -37.43
CA HIS A 883 -7.10 -16.21 -36.17
C HIS A 883 -7.24 -17.45 -35.27
N GLY A 884 -7.71 -17.24 -34.04
CA GLY A 884 -7.70 -18.24 -32.96
C GLY A 884 -8.60 -19.47 -33.18
N GLN A 885 -9.55 -19.41 -34.12
CA GLN A 885 -10.38 -20.56 -34.50
C GLN A 885 -9.64 -21.59 -35.37
N MET A 886 -8.45 -21.24 -35.89
CA MET A 886 -7.58 -22.20 -36.60
C MET A 886 -6.76 -23.00 -35.59
N THR A 887 -6.55 -24.29 -35.85
CA THR A 887 -5.68 -25.13 -35.01
C THR A 887 -4.24 -24.62 -35.04
N ILE A 888 -3.44 -24.97 -34.02
CA ILE A 888 -2.01 -24.59 -33.97
C ILE A 888 -1.26 -25.16 -35.18
N ALA A 889 -1.57 -26.40 -35.58
CA ALA A 889 -0.94 -27.05 -36.73
C ALA A 889 -1.26 -26.32 -38.05
N GLU A 890 -2.54 -26.00 -38.29
CA GLU A 890 -2.96 -25.23 -39.47
C GLU A 890 -2.32 -23.86 -39.53
N ARG A 891 -2.25 -23.14 -38.40
CA ARG A 891 -1.60 -21.83 -38.33
C ARG A 891 -0.10 -21.91 -38.64
N ASN A 892 0.60 -22.90 -38.11
CA ASN A 892 2.04 -23.05 -38.35
C ASN A 892 2.33 -23.34 -39.84
N ARG A 893 1.55 -24.24 -40.46
CA ARG A 893 1.64 -24.53 -41.90
C ARG A 893 1.32 -23.30 -42.73
N ALA A 894 0.17 -22.66 -42.51
CA ALA A 894 -0.25 -21.49 -43.29
C ALA A 894 0.75 -20.33 -43.19
N LEU A 895 1.30 -20.08 -41.99
CA LEU A 895 2.33 -19.06 -41.83
C LEU A 895 3.62 -19.42 -42.59
N ALA A 896 4.09 -20.67 -42.50
CA ALA A 896 5.35 -21.08 -43.09
C ALA A 896 5.29 -21.21 -44.62
N ASP A 897 4.24 -21.85 -45.11
CA ASP A 897 4.12 -22.26 -46.51
C ASP A 897 3.37 -21.23 -47.34
N ASP A 898 2.28 -20.64 -46.82
CA ASP A 898 1.43 -19.73 -47.60
C ASP A 898 1.90 -18.27 -47.49
N PHE A 899 2.26 -17.81 -46.29
CA PHE A 899 2.61 -16.39 -46.06
C PHE A 899 4.10 -16.08 -46.10
N ARG A 900 4.97 -16.86 -45.44
CA ARG A 900 6.43 -16.60 -45.48
C ARG A 900 7.01 -16.94 -46.84
N ARG A 901 6.84 -18.20 -47.26
CA ARG A 901 7.40 -18.74 -48.52
C ARG A 901 6.47 -18.60 -49.72
N GLY A 902 5.17 -18.55 -49.49
CA GLY A 902 4.17 -18.50 -50.56
C GLY A 902 3.80 -17.09 -51.02
N ASP A 903 2.79 -17.07 -51.89
CA ASP A 903 2.35 -15.90 -52.65
C ASP A 903 1.27 -15.06 -51.95
N ILE A 904 0.82 -15.46 -50.75
CA ILE A 904 -0.11 -14.64 -49.98
C ILE A 904 0.59 -13.34 -49.58
N ALA A 905 0.10 -12.22 -50.13
CA ALA A 905 0.70 -10.91 -49.93
C ALA A 905 0.08 -10.14 -48.75
N CYS A 906 -1.15 -10.49 -48.35
CA CYS A 906 -1.84 -9.88 -47.22
C CYS A 906 -2.33 -10.91 -46.20
N MET A 907 -2.02 -10.72 -44.93
CA MET A 907 -2.55 -11.54 -43.83
C MET A 907 -3.43 -10.69 -42.93
N VAL A 908 -4.69 -11.08 -42.75
CA VAL A 908 -5.60 -10.42 -41.80
C VAL A 908 -5.64 -11.23 -40.52
N ALA A 909 -4.96 -10.74 -39.49
CA ALA A 909 -4.69 -11.50 -38.28
C ALA A 909 -5.40 -10.93 -37.05
N THR A 910 -5.96 -11.81 -36.21
CA THR A 910 -6.41 -11.37 -34.89
C THR A 910 -5.22 -11.07 -33.99
N VAL A 911 -5.23 -9.92 -33.31
CA VAL A 911 -4.14 -9.46 -32.45
C VAL A 911 -3.72 -10.51 -31.43
N GLY A 912 -4.67 -11.20 -30.78
CA GLY A 912 -4.39 -12.25 -29.79
C GLY A 912 -3.58 -13.44 -30.33
N VAL A 913 -3.71 -13.76 -31.62
CA VAL A 913 -2.90 -14.81 -32.26
C VAL A 913 -1.51 -14.32 -32.62
N VAL A 914 -1.36 -13.05 -32.96
CA VAL A 914 -0.05 -12.47 -33.30
C VAL A 914 0.81 -12.29 -32.03
N GLN A 915 0.17 -12.21 -30.86
CA GLN A 915 0.87 -12.26 -29.58
C GLN A 915 1.60 -13.60 -29.33
N THR A 916 1.23 -14.71 -29.97
CA THR A 916 1.83 -16.03 -29.74
C THR A 916 3.02 -16.29 -30.67
N GLY A 917 4.22 -15.84 -30.29
CA GLY A 917 5.50 -16.38 -30.80
C GLY A 917 5.85 -16.27 -32.30
N LEU A 918 5.11 -15.55 -33.15
CA LEU A 918 5.35 -15.61 -34.61
C LEU A 918 6.49 -14.67 -35.07
N ASN A 919 7.55 -15.16 -35.71
CA ASN A 919 8.57 -14.28 -36.32
C ASN A 919 8.22 -14.03 -37.80
N ILE A 920 7.98 -12.79 -38.21
CA ILE A 920 7.50 -12.45 -39.56
C ILE A 920 8.27 -11.23 -40.12
N PRO A 921 9.61 -11.30 -40.27
CA PRO A 921 10.40 -10.23 -40.88
C PRO A 921 10.09 -10.01 -42.37
N GLU A 922 9.37 -10.91 -43.03
CA GLU A 922 9.03 -10.79 -44.45
C GLU A 922 7.99 -9.69 -44.72
N ALA A 923 7.19 -9.32 -43.71
CA ALA A 923 6.21 -8.25 -43.81
C ALA A 923 6.81 -6.90 -43.37
N SER A 924 6.51 -5.84 -44.13
CA SER A 924 7.01 -4.48 -43.88
C SER A 924 5.90 -3.43 -43.72
N ARG A 925 4.63 -3.85 -43.77
CA ARG A 925 3.46 -2.99 -43.56
C ARG A 925 2.52 -3.63 -42.55
N GLY A 926 2.09 -2.86 -41.56
CA GLY A 926 1.15 -3.31 -40.53
C GLY A 926 0.02 -2.30 -40.35
N ILE A 927 -1.24 -2.71 -40.45
CA ILE A 927 -2.40 -1.85 -40.28
C ILE A 927 -3.19 -2.31 -39.05
N PHE A 928 -3.26 -1.49 -38.01
CA PHE A 928 -4.11 -1.71 -36.84
C PHE A 928 -5.51 -1.14 -37.12
N ALA A 929 -6.41 -2.00 -37.61
CA ALA A 929 -7.79 -1.63 -37.90
C ALA A 929 -8.66 -1.46 -36.64
N ALA A 930 -8.18 -1.95 -35.49
CA ALA A 930 -8.73 -1.70 -34.16
C ALA A 930 -7.57 -1.41 -33.18
N ARG A 931 -7.79 -0.49 -32.24
CA ARG A 931 -6.81 -0.15 -31.20
C ARG A 931 -6.87 -1.13 -30.02
N SER A 932 -5.72 -1.37 -29.39
CA SER A 932 -5.66 -2.17 -28.16
C SER A 932 -5.82 -1.30 -26.90
N TRP A 933 -6.20 -1.92 -25.78
CA TRP A 933 -6.21 -1.26 -24.46
C TRP A 933 -4.82 -1.17 -23.81
N THR A 934 -3.82 -1.86 -24.36
CA THR A 934 -2.46 -1.92 -23.77
C THR A 934 -1.38 -1.74 -24.83
N THR A 935 -0.39 -0.90 -24.51
CA THR A 935 0.76 -0.60 -25.38
C THR A 935 1.57 -1.86 -25.70
N LYS A 936 1.69 -2.74 -24.71
CA LYS A 936 2.34 -4.04 -24.85
C LYS A 936 1.78 -4.85 -26.02
N THR A 937 0.45 -4.90 -26.18
CA THR A 937 -0.19 -5.69 -27.23
C THR A 937 0.22 -5.21 -28.61
N GLU A 938 0.11 -3.91 -28.88
CA GLU A 938 0.50 -3.33 -30.17
C GLU A 938 2.00 -3.46 -30.39
N GLN A 939 2.83 -3.19 -29.38
CA GLN A 939 4.28 -3.37 -29.46
C GLN A 939 4.65 -4.82 -29.77
N GLN A 940 4.05 -5.80 -29.09
CA GLN A 940 4.32 -7.22 -29.36
C GLN A 940 4.00 -7.58 -30.80
N ALA A 941 2.90 -7.07 -31.36
CA ALA A 941 2.54 -7.27 -32.77
C ALA A 941 3.56 -6.61 -33.72
N ARG A 942 3.97 -5.36 -33.47
CA ARG A 942 5.02 -4.67 -34.27
C ARG A 942 6.34 -5.41 -34.25
N TYR A 943 6.76 -5.90 -33.08
CA TYR A 943 8.00 -6.65 -32.89
C TYR A 943 7.99 -8.06 -33.51
N ARG A 944 6.85 -8.53 -34.04
CA ARG A 944 6.83 -9.71 -34.93
C ARG A 944 7.50 -9.39 -36.28
N MET A 945 7.39 -8.15 -36.75
CA MET A 945 7.99 -7.65 -38.00
C MET A 945 9.35 -6.98 -37.77
N LEU A 946 9.54 -6.29 -36.64
CA LEU A 946 10.78 -5.59 -36.28
C LEU A 946 11.82 -6.56 -35.69
N ARG A 947 12.38 -7.42 -36.55
CA ARG A 947 13.43 -8.39 -36.20
C ARG A 947 14.76 -8.05 -36.87
N PRO A 948 15.91 -8.56 -36.38
CA PRO A 948 17.21 -8.33 -37.01
C PRO A 948 17.28 -8.74 -38.49
N GLN A 949 16.43 -9.68 -38.93
CA GLN A 949 16.31 -10.14 -40.32
C GLN A 949 15.53 -9.17 -41.22
N GLN A 950 14.84 -8.17 -40.64
CA GLN A 950 14.08 -7.18 -41.41
C GLN A 950 15.05 -6.26 -42.15
N THR A 951 14.93 -6.20 -43.47
CA THR A 951 15.77 -5.37 -44.33
C THR A 951 15.05 -4.14 -44.87
N ARG A 952 13.71 -4.12 -44.86
CA ARG A 952 12.90 -3.00 -45.36
C ARG A 952 12.45 -2.09 -44.22
N ARG A 953 12.22 -0.81 -44.54
CA ARG A 953 11.59 0.15 -43.63
C ARG A 953 10.16 -0.29 -43.32
N ALA A 954 9.89 -0.59 -42.06
CA ALA A 954 8.56 -0.99 -41.60
C ALA A 954 7.68 0.25 -41.35
N VAL A 955 6.42 0.20 -41.78
CA VAL A 955 5.42 1.26 -41.54
C VAL A 955 4.22 0.64 -40.85
N PHE A 956 3.79 1.25 -39.75
CA PHE A 956 2.62 0.83 -38.98
C PHE A 956 1.55 1.92 -39.03
N GLU A 957 0.37 1.58 -39.49
CA GLU A 957 -0.77 2.49 -39.58
C GLU A 957 -1.79 2.16 -38.49
N THR A 958 -2.31 3.17 -37.79
CA THR A 958 -3.40 2.98 -36.82
C THR A 958 -4.62 3.75 -37.25
N LEU A 959 -5.79 3.12 -37.17
CA LEU A 959 -7.05 3.72 -37.61
C LEU A 959 -7.95 4.07 -36.42
N GLU A 960 -8.52 5.27 -36.43
CA GLU A 960 -9.38 5.78 -35.36
C GLU A 960 -10.62 6.46 -35.93
N LEU A 961 -11.79 6.12 -35.38
CA LEU A 961 -13.01 6.89 -35.62
C LEU A 961 -13.08 8.06 -34.62
N PRO A 962 -13.25 9.31 -35.07
CA PRO A 962 -13.23 10.48 -34.19
C PRO A 962 -14.36 10.40 -33.17
N GLY A 963 -14.05 10.69 -31.90
CA GLY A 963 -15.02 10.69 -30.80
C GLY A 963 -15.52 9.32 -30.34
N SER A 964 -15.02 8.25 -30.96
CA SER A 964 -15.30 6.88 -30.56
C SER A 964 -14.38 6.44 -29.39
N LEU A 965 -14.55 5.20 -28.95
CA LEU A 965 -13.61 4.59 -28.00
C LEU A 965 -12.18 4.51 -28.53
N ASP A 966 -11.96 4.55 -29.86
CA ASP A 966 -10.62 4.53 -30.44
C ASP A 966 -9.77 5.72 -29.93
N THR A 967 -10.37 6.92 -29.86
CA THR A 967 -9.71 8.14 -29.37
C THR A 967 -9.32 8.02 -27.90
N TYR A 968 -10.21 7.44 -27.08
CA TYR A 968 -9.90 7.18 -25.66
C TYR A 968 -8.79 6.14 -25.51
N GLN A 969 -8.82 5.06 -26.32
CA GLN A 969 -7.77 4.05 -26.33
C GLN A 969 -6.43 4.66 -26.76
N ALA A 970 -6.39 5.48 -27.80
CA ALA A 970 -5.18 6.16 -28.26
C ALA A 970 -4.55 7.03 -27.16
N MET A 971 -5.35 7.92 -26.55
CA MET A 971 -4.89 8.73 -25.42
C MET A 971 -4.39 7.84 -24.26
N MET A 972 -5.13 6.80 -23.89
CA MET A 972 -4.70 5.87 -22.85
C MET A 972 -3.37 5.18 -23.17
N LEU A 973 -3.17 4.76 -24.41
CA LEU A 973 -1.92 4.14 -24.86
C LEU A 973 -0.76 5.12 -24.76
N ASP A 974 -0.96 6.38 -25.12
CA ASP A 974 0.07 7.43 -25.04
C ASP A 974 0.49 7.72 -23.60
N PHE A 975 -0.45 7.93 -22.69
CA PHE A 975 -0.12 8.11 -21.26
C PHE A 975 0.60 6.88 -20.68
N LYS A 976 0.16 5.67 -21.03
CA LYS A 976 0.82 4.42 -20.58
C LYS A 976 2.24 4.31 -21.12
N ALA A 977 2.46 4.67 -22.39
CA ALA A 977 3.77 4.65 -23.02
C ALA A 977 4.69 5.67 -22.36
N ASP A 978 4.21 6.90 -22.13
CA ASP A 978 4.97 7.98 -21.49
C ASP A 978 5.37 7.62 -20.05
N ALA A 979 4.43 7.15 -19.22
CA ALA A 979 4.73 6.73 -17.86
C ALA A 979 5.72 5.57 -17.81
N THR A 980 5.61 4.61 -18.74
CA THR A 980 6.56 3.49 -18.85
C THR A 980 7.94 4.01 -19.24
N ALA A 981 8.02 4.85 -20.26
CA ALA A 981 9.27 5.43 -20.72
C ALA A 981 9.94 6.29 -19.64
N ALA A 982 9.16 7.06 -18.88
CA ALA A 982 9.66 7.84 -17.76
C ALA A 982 10.20 6.93 -16.64
N ALA A 983 9.45 5.90 -16.25
CA ALA A 983 9.80 5.03 -15.12
C ALA A 983 11.01 4.12 -15.40
N VAL A 984 11.08 3.50 -16.59
CA VAL A 984 12.12 2.50 -16.88
C VAL A 984 13.10 2.94 -17.96
N ASP A 985 12.71 3.78 -18.92
CA ASP A 985 13.58 4.26 -20.00
C ASP A 985 14.33 5.56 -19.69
N PHE A 986 14.06 6.15 -18.52
CA PHE A 986 14.68 7.39 -18.05
C PHE A 986 14.42 8.61 -18.96
N LEU A 987 13.45 8.51 -19.88
CA LEU A 987 13.01 9.63 -20.72
C LEU A 987 12.25 10.67 -19.89
N MET A 988 12.22 11.91 -20.34
CA MET A 988 11.40 12.93 -19.69
C MET A 988 9.92 12.65 -19.97
N PRO A 989 9.05 12.64 -18.94
CA PRO A 989 7.62 12.47 -19.17
C PRO A 989 7.09 13.67 -19.97
N LYS A 990 6.52 13.40 -21.15
CA LYS A 990 5.92 14.40 -22.03
C LYS A 990 4.50 14.76 -21.59
N LYS A 991 3.81 13.84 -20.91
CA LYS A 991 2.39 13.95 -20.50
C LYS A 991 2.19 14.31 -19.03
N GLY A 992 3.25 14.72 -18.32
CA GLY A 992 3.20 15.01 -16.88
C GLY A 992 2.21 16.13 -16.50
N HIS A 993 2.05 17.13 -17.37
CA HIS A 993 1.19 18.29 -17.16
C HIS A 993 -0.14 18.23 -17.92
N GLU A 994 -0.32 17.26 -18.81
CA GLU A 994 -1.56 17.12 -19.57
C GLU A 994 -2.66 16.50 -18.70
N GLU A 995 -3.88 17.03 -18.80
CA GLU A 995 -5.06 16.47 -18.13
C GLU A 995 -5.44 15.12 -18.76
N PHE A 996 -5.72 14.11 -17.93
CA PHE A 996 -6.18 12.82 -18.42
C PHE A 996 -7.69 12.89 -18.67
N ALA A 997 -8.12 12.97 -19.93
CA ALA A 997 -9.54 13.02 -20.26
C ALA A 997 -10.23 11.66 -20.05
N HIS A 998 -11.30 11.61 -19.28
CA HIS A 998 -12.09 10.40 -19.11
C HIS A 998 -12.99 10.13 -20.34
N LEU A 999 -13.43 8.87 -20.49
CA LEU A 999 -14.18 8.41 -21.66
C LEU A 999 -15.41 9.29 -21.95
N ASP A 1000 -16.18 9.62 -20.92
CA ASP A 1000 -17.41 10.40 -21.05
C ASP A 1000 -17.13 11.81 -21.57
N THR A 1001 -16.07 12.46 -21.07
CA THR A 1001 -15.59 13.77 -21.53
C THR A 1001 -15.22 13.77 -23.02
N ILE A 1002 -14.62 12.68 -23.53
CA ILE A 1002 -14.26 12.57 -24.95
C ILE A 1002 -15.52 12.47 -25.82
N ILE A 1003 -16.50 11.66 -25.40
CA ILE A 1003 -17.75 11.48 -26.14
C ILE A 1003 -18.55 12.79 -26.15
N GLU A 1004 -18.64 13.49 -25.01
CA GLU A 1004 -19.36 14.76 -24.91
C GLU A 1004 -18.73 15.88 -25.76
N ARG A 1005 -17.41 16.04 -25.70
CA ARG A 1005 -16.69 17.04 -26.52
C ARG A 1005 -16.94 16.78 -28.00
N PHE A 1006 -16.94 15.52 -28.43
CA PHE A 1006 -17.20 15.16 -29.82
C PHE A 1006 -18.64 15.49 -30.25
N VAL A 1007 -19.64 15.08 -29.45
CA VAL A 1007 -21.05 15.35 -29.75
C VAL A 1007 -21.32 16.85 -29.80
N ARG A 1008 -20.77 17.62 -28.84
CA ARG A 1008 -20.87 19.08 -28.83
C ARG A 1008 -20.24 19.69 -30.08
N GLY A 1009 -19.04 19.27 -30.47
CA GLY A 1009 -18.39 19.75 -31.68
C GLY A 1009 -19.19 19.46 -32.97
N LEU A 1010 -19.83 18.29 -33.07
CA LEU A 1010 -20.72 17.98 -34.19
C LEU A 1010 -21.98 18.86 -34.22
N SER A 1011 -22.55 19.12 -33.04
CA SER A 1011 -23.71 20.02 -32.87
C SER A 1011 -23.37 21.46 -33.28
N ASP A 1012 -22.22 21.96 -32.81
CA ASP A 1012 -21.73 23.31 -33.06
C ASP A 1012 -21.46 23.52 -34.56
N MET A 1013 -20.86 22.53 -35.25
CA MET A 1013 -20.64 22.57 -36.70
C MET A 1013 -21.93 22.63 -37.53
N ARG A 1014 -23.07 22.17 -36.97
CA ARG A 1014 -24.39 22.23 -37.62
C ARG A 1014 -25.26 23.39 -37.15
N GLY A 1015 -24.78 24.21 -36.21
CA GLY A 1015 -25.56 25.32 -35.65
C GLY A 1015 -26.82 24.89 -34.88
N GLN A 1016 -26.86 23.66 -34.39
CA GLN A 1016 -28.01 23.07 -33.68
C GLN A 1016 -27.70 22.89 -32.20
N LYS A 1017 -28.73 22.79 -31.36
CA LYS A 1017 -28.54 22.38 -29.95
C LYS A 1017 -28.26 20.88 -29.87
N ILE A 1018 -27.42 20.46 -28.92
CA ILE A 1018 -26.97 19.05 -28.77
C ILE A 1018 -28.16 18.07 -28.72
N HIS A 1019 -29.23 18.44 -28.02
CA HIS A 1019 -30.43 17.60 -27.95
C HIS A 1019 -31.08 17.44 -29.33
N GLU A 1020 -31.24 18.52 -30.09
CA GLU A 1020 -31.91 18.52 -31.39
C GLU A 1020 -31.11 17.71 -32.40
N PHE A 1021 -29.79 17.90 -32.42
CA PHE A 1021 -28.85 17.15 -33.24
C PHE A 1021 -28.88 15.64 -32.95
N ARG A 1022 -28.93 15.25 -31.66
CA ARG A 1022 -29.08 13.83 -31.28
C ARG A 1022 -30.42 13.24 -31.75
N THR A 1023 -31.51 14.00 -31.66
CA THR A 1023 -32.84 13.55 -32.14
C THR A 1023 -32.88 13.42 -33.66
N GLU A 1024 -32.29 14.37 -34.40
CA GLU A 1024 -32.23 14.31 -35.86
C GLU A 1024 -31.41 13.12 -36.37
N LEU A 1025 -30.25 12.86 -35.75
CA LEU A 1025 -29.43 11.70 -36.12
C LEU A 1025 -30.15 10.37 -35.87
N LYS A 1026 -30.96 10.28 -34.80
CA LYS A 1026 -31.79 9.11 -34.50
C LYS A 1026 -32.91 8.91 -35.51
N ASN A 1027 -33.57 9.98 -35.92
CA ASN A 1027 -34.69 9.90 -36.88
C ASN A 1027 -34.21 9.60 -38.32
N ALA A 1028 -32.93 9.80 -38.61
CA ALA A 1028 -32.30 9.48 -39.89
C ALA A 1028 -31.79 8.02 -39.99
N ALA A 1029 -31.78 7.26 -38.88
CA ALA A 1029 -31.55 5.81 -38.85
C ALA A 1029 -32.87 5.06 -38.89
#